data_AF-A0A1F6CF73-F1
#
_entry.id   AF-A0A1F6CF73-F1
#
_cell.length_a   1.000
_cell.length_b   1.000
_cell.length_c   1.000
_cell.angle_alpha   90.00
_cell.angle_beta   90.00
_cell.angle_gamma   90.00
#
_symmetry.space_group_name_H-M   'P 1'
#
loop_
_entity.id
_entity.type
_entity.pdbx_description
1 polymer ?
#
loop_
_entity_poly.entity_id
_entity_poly.type
_entity_poly.pdbx_seq_one_letter_code
_entity_poly.pdbx_strand_id
1 'polypeptide(L)'
;MTATRDRLTARAVVVGLLLVIFVNVWPIYGLYVIHISQMVFSYMPMALMIPFVLLALGVNVALRRLRPGAAFSPLELAAVFSMGLIGALFPTMNFTGLILGHMASPYYFASAENRWAESLHPHLPSWLFPPDREAMRGFFEGLPDGHPIPYGVWIAPLVWWFAFAGAIIWACLCIAVLLRRQWAEHERLPFPAAQVALEMVREEPGGPWPPMLRGRAFWAGVAIPLTVICWNGVSYFLPAFPRVPITQAGGGDIYLHVTRYVPDYYFYFGINFFIMGFAYWTSLEVLLSIWVFYLMVVVEVGLFNRFGFSVGAPGLWSSAHEANAWQAFGGLAFLVGWGLYTARGHLRAVWNGVWGGAQGVDDSEELMSYRTAAVGLALGAAFIVGWLHASGMALHVIVPFLLGMAVLYIGVAKIIAESGLVYLRGTLMPPTFALYTVGSASIPPASMATFAFSFAYFTDAKSLAMSSAAHCARITAAVRGNKRPVLLALAGAGVAGALTSVLMTLHLGYARGAYNFNAFELQTHPFIFNYYVNQMQTALPPDWKRLGFFGMGSTVMGLLTLLRYRYPWWPLHPVGFAIMETRAVRGTIFSIFLVWVCKLILLRAGGIALYRRGQPLFLGILAGFIVGVALSAAVDTIWFPGHGHHVHHW
;
A
#
# COMPACT_ATOMS: atom_id res chain seq x y z
N MET A 1 3.22 -13.35 37.94
CA MET A 1 2.75 -12.23 37.07
C MET A 1 3.32 -12.27 35.63
N THR A 2 4.21 -13.19 35.28
CA THR A 2 4.81 -13.29 33.93
C THR A 2 3.92 -14.00 32.91
N ALA A 3 3.18 -15.05 33.30
CA ALA A 3 2.36 -15.87 32.39
C ALA A 3 1.18 -15.13 31.72
N THR A 4 0.69 -14.02 32.28
CA THR A 4 -0.41 -13.22 31.72
C THR A 4 0.04 -12.23 30.63
N ARG A 5 1.34 -11.91 30.54
CA ARG A 5 1.87 -10.96 29.54
C ARG A 5 2.13 -11.56 28.16
N ASP A 6 2.23 -12.89 28.10
CA ASP A 6 2.46 -13.68 26.88
C ASP A 6 1.14 -14.12 26.18
N ARG A 7 0.00 -13.56 26.60
CA ARG A 7 -1.32 -13.86 26.05
C ARG A 7 -2.00 -12.58 25.57
N LEU A 8 -2.71 -12.69 24.45
CA LEU A 8 -3.57 -11.62 23.97
C LEU A 8 -4.81 -11.52 24.86
N THR A 9 -5.09 -10.34 25.41
CA THR A 9 -6.28 -10.11 26.24
C THR A 9 -7.46 -9.59 25.43
N ALA A 10 -8.68 -9.82 25.92
CA ALA A 10 -9.89 -9.25 25.31
C ALA A 10 -9.86 -7.72 25.26
N ARG A 11 -9.26 -7.06 26.26
CA ARG A 11 -9.06 -5.61 26.29
C ARG A 11 -8.24 -5.13 25.09
N ALA A 12 -7.15 -5.81 24.77
CA ALA A 12 -6.33 -5.45 23.61
C ALA A 12 -7.11 -5.63 22.30
N VAL A 13 -7.92 -6.69 22.18
CA VAL A 13 -8.79 -6.90 21.02
C VAL A 13 -9.82 -5.78 20.90
N VAL A 14 -10.49 -5.39 21.99
CA VAL A 14 -11.47 -4.28 21.98
C VAL A 14 -10.81 -2.96 21.57
N VAL A 15 -9.65 -2.62 22.14
CA VAL A 15 -8.91 -1.42 21.74
C VAL A 15 -8.48 -1.49 20.27
N GLY A 16 -8.05 -2.66 19.79
CA GLY A 16 -7.75 -2.90 18.38
C GLY A 16 -8.95 -2.70 17.47
N LEU A 17 -10.14 -3.18 17.86
CA LEU A 17 -11.38 -2.97 17.10
C LEU A 17 -11.80 -1.49 17.08
N LEU A 18 -11.71 -0.79 18.21
CA LEU A 18 -11.98 0.64 18.27
C LEU A 18 -11.01 1.44 17.39
N LEU A 19 -9.73 1.06 17.39
CA LEU A 19 -8.72 1.63 16.52
C LEU A 19 -9.06 1.39 15.05
N VAL A 20 -9.47 0.17 14.69
CA VAL A 20 -9.88 -0.18 13.32
C VAL A 20 -11.09 0.66 12.87
N ILE A 21 -12.09 0.84 13.73
CA ILE A 21 -13.25 1.69 13.46
C ILE A 21 -12.78 3.13 13.20
N PHE A 22 -11.92 3.67 14.06
CA PHE A 22 -11.39 5.02 13.91
C PHE A 22 -10.58 5.19 12.61
N VAL A 23 -9.73 4.22 12.27
CA VAL A 23 -8.91 4.16 11.04
C VAL A 23 -9.78 4.13 9.78
N ASN A 24 -11.05 3.76 9.88
CA ASN A 24 -11.99 3.82 8.76
C ASN A 24 -12.82 5.11 8.77
N VAL A 25 -13.44 5.46 9.90
CA VAL A 25 -14.32 6.64 10.01
C VAL A 25 -13.55 7.94 9.74
N TRP A 26 -12.39 8.12 10.37
CA TRP A 26 -11.68 9.39 10.32
C TRP A 26 -11.18 9.75 8.92
N PRO A 27 -10.46 8.89 8.17
CA PRO A 27 -10.04 9.24 6.81
C PRO A 27 -11.20 9.35 5.82
N ILE A 28 -12.27 8.56 5.97
CA ILE A 28 -13.47 8.68 5.12
C ILE A 28 -14.14 10.03 5.33
N TYR A 29 -14.44 10.38 6.58
CA TYR A 29 -15.05 11.67 6.91
C TYR A 29 -14.10 12.83 6.58
N GLY A 30 -12.81 12.68 6.89
CA GLY A 30 -11.78 13.66 6.59
C GLY A 30 -11.71 13.98 5.11
N LEU A 31 -11.66 12.97 4.23
CA LEU A 31 -11.55 13.18 2.80
C LEU A 31 -12.85 13.68 2.17
N TYR A 32 -13.98 13.05 2.50
CA TYR A 32 -15.26 13.29 1.83
C TYR A 32 -16.04 14.49 2.37
N VAL A 33 -15.79 14.90 3.62
CA VAL A 33 -16.51 15.99 4.28
C VAL A 33 -15.60 17.16 4.60
N ILE A 34 -14.46 16.91 5.23
CA ILE A 34 -13.56 17.98 5.66
C ILE A 34 -12.66 18.44 4.50
N HIS A 35 -12.43 17.56 3.50
CA HIS A 35 -11.50 17.72 2.39
C HIS A 35 -10.03 17.86 2.82
N ILE A 36 -9.62 17.14 3.87
CA ILE A 36 -8.21 17.06 4.28
C ILE A 36 -7.41 16.06 3.44
N SER A 37 -6.08 16.12 3.57
CA SER A 37 -5.16 15.12 3.00
C SER A 37 -5.59 13.68 3.22
N GLN A 38 -5.41 12.88 2.18
CA GLN A 38 -5.69 11.46 2.27
C GLN A 38 -4.69 10.73 3.16
N MET A 39 -5.18 10.15 4.26
CA MET A 39 -4.34 9.61 5.34
C MET A 39 -4.00 8.11 5.20
N VAL A 40 -4.45 7.46 4.15
CA VAL A 40 -4.28 6.00 3.96
C VAL A 40 -3.41 5.64 2.76
N PHE A 41 -2.67 6.62 2.24
CA PHE A 41 -1.93 6.54 0.98
C PHE A 41 -0.58 5.80 1.07
N SER A 42 -0.16 5.31 2.24
CA SER A 42 1.12 4.65 2.48
C SER A 42 0.94 3.24 3.05
N TYR A 43 1.94 2.36 2.90
CA TYR A 43 1.92 1.02 3.53
C TYR A 43 1.96 1.07 5.06
N MET A 44 2.29 2.23 5.64
CA MET A 44 2.17 2.53 7.07
C MET A 44 1.18 3.70 7.23
N PRO A 45 -0.13 3.45 7.07
CA PRO A 45 -1.14 4.50 6.92
C PRO A 45 -1.06 5.54 8.04
N MET A 46 -1.07 6.83 7.69
CA MET A 46 -1.10 7.90 8.69
C MET A 46 -2.32 7.82 9.60
N ALA A 47 -3.47 7.39 9.05
CA ALA A 47 -4.69 7.14 9.80
C ALA A 47 -4.49 6.09 10.92
N LEU A 48 -3.56 5.16 10.75
CA LEU A 48 -3.14 4.20 11.77
C LEU A 48 -2.02 4.76 12.65
N MET A 49 -1.00 5.36 12.03
CA MET A 49 0.20 5.77 12.74
C MET A 49 -0.08 6.84 13.81
N ILE A 50 -0.97 7.80 13.52
CA ILE A 50 -1.34 8.87 14.45
C ILE A 50 -1.97 8.29 15.74
N PRO A 51 -3.11 7.57 15.69
CA PRO A 51 -3.72 7.02 16.90
C PRO A 51 -2.86 5.94 17.55
N PHE A 52 -2.07 5.16 16.79
CA PHE A 52 -1.17 4.18 17.38
C PHE A 52 -0.01 4.81 18.16
N VAL A 53 0.59 5.89 17.64
CA VAL A 53 1.63 6.65 18.35
C VAL A 53 1.06 7.24 19.63
N LEU A 54 -0.15 7.80 19.60
CA LEU A 54 -0.84 8.30 20.80
C LEU A 54 -1.12 7.17 21.80
N LEU A 55 -1.54 5.99 21.33
CA LEU A 55 -1.76 4.82 22.19
C LEU A 55 -0.47 4.32 22.82
N ALA A 56 0.59 4.10 22.02
CA ALA A 56 1.83 3.49 22.47
C ALA A 56 2.68 4.45 23.30
N LEU A 57 2.82 5.72 22.88
CA LEU A 57 3.72 6.70 23.50
C LEU A 57 3.01 7.67 24.44
N GLY A 58 1.69 7.85 24.31
CA GLY A 58 0.89 8.66 25.23
C GLY A 58 0.22 7.79 26.29
N VAL A 59 -0.83 7.07 25.90
CA VAL A 59 -1.71 6.32 26.81
C VAL A 59 -0.93 5.22 27.53
N ASN A 60 -0.19 4.37 26.82
CA ASN A 60 0.49 3.25 27.44
C ASN A 60 1.66 3.69 28.35
N VAL A 61 2.37 4.75 27.98
CA VAL A 61 3.42 5.36 28.83
C VAL A 61 2.79 5.94 30.10
N ALA A 62 1.64 6.61 30.01
CA ALA A 62 0.90 7.10 31.17
C ALA A 62 0.40 5.94 32.05
N LEU A 63 -0.15 4.88 31.46
CA LEU A 63 -0.56 3.67 32.19
C LEU A 63 0.62 3.02 32.90
N ARG A 64 1.79 2.93 32.27
CA ARG A 64 3.01 2.40 32.92
C ARG A 64 3.45 3.24 34.12
N ARG A 65 3.23 4.55 34.09
CA ARG A 65 3.56 5.44 35.23
C ARG A 65 2.52 5.37 36.35
N LEU A 66 1.24 5.36 36.00
CA LEU A 66 0.14 5.54 36.95
C LEU A 66 -0.45 4.21 37.44
N ARG A 67 -0.56 3.20 36.57
CA ARG A 67 -1.14 1.88 36.85
C ARG A 67 -0.43 0.77 36.06
N PRO A 68 0.78 0.34 36.47
CA PRO A 68 1.62 -0.60 35.70
C PRO A 68 0.92 -1.93 35.35
N GLY A 69 0.01 -2.41 36.20
CA GLY A 69 -0.78 -3.62 35.94
C GLY A 69 -1.79 -3.48 34.80
N ALA A 70 -2.16 -2.24 34.44
CA ALA A 70 -3.06 -1.94 33.33
C ALA A 70 -2.30 -1.56 32.04
N ALA A 71 -0.97 -1.50 32.05
CA ALA A 71 -0.21 -1.27 30.82
C ALA A 71 -0.41 -2.42 29.81
N PHE A 72 -0.32 -2.10 28.53
CA PHE A 72 -0.34 -3.09 27.45
C PHE A 72 1.02 -3.78 27.32
N SER A 73 0.99 -5.09 27.15
CA SER A 73 2.19 -5.88 26.84
C SER A 73 2.66 -5.65 25.40
N PRO A 74 3.93 -5.99 25.09
CA PRO A 74 4.42 -5.92 23.72
C PRO A 74 3.57 -6.73 22.73
N LEU A 75 3.03 -7.89 23.16
CA LEU A 75 2.19 -8.72 22.30
C LEU A 75 0.84 -8.06 22.03
N GLU A 76 0.24 -7.44 23.05
CA GLU A 76 -1.02 -6.71 22.92
C GLU A 76 -0.87 -5.53 21.95
N LEU A 77 0.18 -4.71 22.09
CA LEU A 77 0.42 -3.58 21.19
C LEU A 77 0.76 -4.04 19.76
N ALA A 78 1.55 -5.09 19.61
CA ALA A 78 1.85 -5.69 18.30
C ALA A 78 0.57 -6.19 17.60
N ALA A 79 -0.34 -6.81 18.36
CA ALA A 79 -1.64 -7.25 17.85
C ALA A 79 -2.52 -6.06 17.47
N VAL A 80 -2.63 -5.02 18.32
CA VAL A 80 -3.40 -3.81 18.04
C VAL A 80 -2.90 -3.09 16.77
N PHE A 81 -1.57 -2.96 16.62
CA PHE A 81 -0.97 -2.40 15.41
C PHE A 81 -1.31 -3.22 14.16
N SER A 82 -1.16 -4.55 14.27
CA SER A 82 -1.43 -5.47 13.16
C SER A 82 -2.92 -5.48 12.76
N MET A 83 -3.83 -5.39 13.74
CA MET A 83 -5.27 -5.20 13.50
C MET A 83 -5.53 -3.91 12.73
N GLY A 84 -4.89 -2.82 13.12
CA GLY A 84 -4.97 -1.54 12.42
C GLY A 84 -4.44 -1.59 10.99
N LEU A 85 -3.35 -2.31 10.72
CA LEU A 85 -2.81 -2.50 9.37
C LEU A 85 -3.80 -3.24 8.45
N ILE A 86 -4.48 -4.27 8.96
CA ILE A 86 -5.52 -4.98 8.21
C ILE A 86 -6.77 -4.11 8.05
N GLY A 87 -7.19 -3.41 9.10
CA GLY A 87 -8.35 -2.51 9.06
C GLY A 87 -8.19 -1.33 8.10
N ALA A 88 -6.96 -0.86 7.89
CA ALA A 88 -6.64 0.22 6.96
C ALA A 88 -6.68 -0.19 5.48
N LEU A 89 -6.92 -1.45 5.15
CA LEU A 89 -7.03 -1.93 3.77
C LEU A 89 -8.35 -1.51 3.10
N PHE A 90 -9.34 -1.04 3.86
CA PHE A 90 -10.70 -0.80 3.35
C PHE A 90 -11.06 0.65 2.99
N PRO A 91 -10.70 1.70 3.74
CA PRO A 91 -11.29 3.02 3.58
C PRO A 91 -10.84 3.72 2.29
N THR A 92 -11.69 4.60 1.76
CA THR A 92 -11.40 5.50 0.62
C THR A 92 -10.92 4.71 -0.62
N MET A 93 -9.85 5.15 -1.29
CA MET A 93 -9.31 4.50 -2.49
C MET A 93 -8.67 3.12 -2.25
N ASN A 94 -8.52 2.64 -1.01
CA ASN A 94 -7.88 1.34 -0.78
C ASN A 94 -8.78 0.18 -1.24
N PHE A 95 -10.07 0.25 -0.93
CA PHE A 95 -11.04 -0.74 -1.41
C PHE A 95 -12.45 -0.16 -1.54
N THR A 96 -13.05 0.30 -0.45
CA THR A 96 -14.49 0.60 -0.35
C THR A 96 -14.94 1.72 -1.29
N GLY A 97 -14.22 2.85 -1.35
CA GLY A 97 -14.60 3.95 -2.23
C GLY A 97 -14.51 3.54 -3.70
N LEU A 98 -13.47 2.79 -4.07
CA LEU A 98 -13.35 2.24 -5.42
C LEU A 98 -14.49 1.26 -5.73
N ILE A 99 -14.76 0.25 -4.90
CA ILE A 99 -15.82 -0.74 -5.22
C ILE A 99 -17.19 -0.08 -5.34
N LEU A 100 -17.52 0.88 -4.46
CA LEU A 100 -18.83 1.53 -4.46
C LEU A 100 -19.00 2.36 -5.73
N GLY A 101 -17.97 3.11 -6.12
CA GLY A 101 -17.98 3.80 -7.41
C GLY A 101 -17.96 2.85 -8.61
N HIS A 102 -17.27 1.70 -8.55
CA HIS A 102 -17.28 0.73 -9.66
C HIS A 102 -18.67 0.11 -9.84
N MET A 103 -19.39 -0.17 -8.75
CA MET A 103 -20.75 -0.70 -8.80
C MET A 103 -21.74 0.32 -9.34
N ALA A 104 -21.63 1.58 -8.91
CA ALA A 104 -22.60 2.62 -9.23
C ALA A 104 -22.38 3.31 -10.58
N SER A 105 -21.12 3.57 -10.92
CA SER A 105 -20.76 4.38 -12.08
C SER A 105 -21.32 3.86 -13.40
N PRO A 106 -21.28 2.55 -13.72
CA PRO A 106 -21.79 2.03 -14.98
C PRO A 106 -23.24 2.40 -15.25
N TYR A 107 -24.07 2.51 -14.21
CA TYR A 107 -25.49 2.87 -14.36
C TYR A 107 -25.74 4.36 -14.21
N TYR A 108 -24.99 5.06 -13.35
CA TYR A 108 -25.14 6.50 -13.14
C TYR A 108 -24.62 7.34 -14.32
N PHE A 109 -23.42 7.02 -14.82
CA PHE A 109 -22.78 7.78 -15.90
C PHE A 109 -23.09 7.25 -17.30
N ALA A 110 -23.95 6.24 -17.45
CA ALA A 110 -24.36 5.75 -18.76
C ALA A 110 -25.05 6.86 -19.57
N SER A 111 -24.56 7.13 -20.77
CA SER A 111 -25.12 8.15 -21.67
C SER A 111 -25.20 7.63 -23.10
N ALA A 112 -25.90 8.36 -23.97
CA ALA A 112 -25.97 8.02 -25.38
C ALA A 112 -24.60 8.13 -26.07
N GLU A 113 -23.74 9.04 -25.61
CA GLU A 113 -22.40 9.25 -26.17
C GLU A 113 -21.43 8.10 -25.84
N ASN A 114 -21.45 7.60 -24.59
CA ASN A 114 -20.54 6.53 -24.18
C ASN A 114 -21.05 5.12 -24.53
N ARG A 115 -22.35 4.99 -24.83
CA ARG A 115 -23.01 3.74 -25.24
C ARG A 115 -22.82 2.56 -24.27
N TRP A 116 -22.60 2.84 -22.98
CA TRP A 116 -22.39 1.78 -21.99
C TRP A 116 -23.58 0.84 -21.84
N ALA A 117 -24.80 1.33 -22.09
CA ALA A 117 -25.99 0.49 -22.09
C ALA A 117 -25.92 -0.65 -23.13
N GLU A 118 -25.27 -0.41 -24.26
CA GLU A 118 -25.13 -1.37 -25.34
C GLU A 118 -23.85 -2.21 -25.20
N SER A 119 -22.73 -1.57 -24.87
CA SER A 119 -21.40 -2.20 -24.92
C SER A 119 -20.92 -2.78 -23.58
N LEU A 120 -21.44 -2.30 -22.45
CA LEU A 120 -20.95 -2.67 -21.12
C LEU A 120 -22.00 -3.42 -20.28
N HIS A 121 -23.23 -2.90 -20.18
CA HIS A 121 -24.29 -3.48 -19.32
C HIS A 121 -24.58 -4.96 -19.60
N PRO A 122 -24.59 -5.46 -20.86
CA PRO A 122 -24.81 -6.89 -21.12
C PRO A 122 -23.76 -7.82 -20.51
N HIS A 123 -22.61 -7.27 -20.11
CA HIS A 123 -21.50 -8.01 -19.52
C HIS A 123 -21.36 -7.81 -18.01
N LEU A 124 -22.26 -7.03 -17.38
CA LEU A 124 -22.22 -6.79 -15.94
C LEU A 124 -23.15 -7.77 -15.21
N PRO A 125 -22.60 -8.68 -14.37
CA PRO A 125 -23.44 -9.58 -13.60
C PRO A 125 -24.22 -8.83 -12.51
N SER A 126 -25.53 -9.06 -12.44
CA SER A 126 -26.44 -8.40 -11.49
C SER A 126 -26.13 -8.68 -10.02
N TRP A 127 -25.45 -9.79 -9.73
CA TRP A 127 -25.00 -10.13 -8.36
C TRP A 127 -23.77 -9.32 -7.91
N LEU A 128 -23.05 -8.64 -8.83
CA LEU A 128 -21.95 -7.71 -8.51
C LEU A 128 -22.29 -6.25 -8.76
N PHE A 129 -23.23 -5.98 -9.66
CA PHE A 129 -23.59 -4.63 -10.11
C PHE A 129 -25.09 -4.42 -9.90
N PRO A 130 -25.49 -3.58 -8.94
CA PRO A 130 -26.90 -3.28 -8.72
C PRO A 130 -27.47 -2.49 -9.90
N PRO A 131 -28.47 -3.03 -10.65
CA PRO A 131 -29.00 -2.37 -11.85
C PRO A 131 -29.97 -1.22 -11.55
N ASP A 132 -30.23 -0.93 -10.28
CA ASP A 132 -31.18 0.08 -9.84
C ASP A 132 -30.62 1.50 -10.05
N ARG A 133 -31.04 2.13 -11.15
CA ARG A 133 -30.59 3.48 -11.55
C ARG A 133 -30.98 4.56 -10.55
N GLU A 134 -32.14 4.44 -9.91
CA GLU A 134 -32.60 5.40 -8.90
C GLU A 134 -31.73 5.34 -7.65
N ALA A 135 -31.40 4.13 -7.20
CA ALA A 135 -30.47 3.93 -6.09
C ALA A 135 -29.06 4.47 -6.42
N MET A 136 -28.57 4.31 -7.66
CA MET A 136 -27.27 4.84 -8.06
C MET A 136 -27.28 6.36 -8.19
N ARG A 137 -28.37 6.94 -8.71
CA ARG A 137 -28.59 8.40 -8.74
C ARG A 137 -28.59 8.98 -7.33
N GLY A 138 -29.38 8.41 -6.42
CA GLY A 138 -29.42 8.84 -5.03
C GLY A 138 -28.07 8.72 -4.31
N PHE A 139 -27.22 7.76 -4.70
CA PHE A 139 -25.87 7.64 -4.13
C PHE A 139 -24.94 8.77 -4.58
N PHE A 140 -25.01 9.21 -5.84
CA PHE A 140 -24.16 10.29 -6.36
C PHE A 140 -24.71 11.69 -6.08
N GLU A 141 -26.03 11.87 -6.13
CA GLU A 141 -26.69 13.17 -6.00
C GLU A 141 -27.17 13.46 -4.56
N GLY A 142 -27.31 12.42 -3.74
CA GLY A 142 -27.91 12.49 -2.41
C GLY A 142 -29.42 12.23 -2.45
N LEU A 143 -29.98 11.80 -1.31
CA LEU A 143 -31.42 11.62 -1.13
C LEU A 143 -32.04 12.88 -0.52
N PRO A 144 -33.30 13.20 -0.88
CA PRO A 144 -34.07 14.18 -0.14
C PRO A 144 -34.28 13.75 1.32
N ASP A 145 -34.39 14.73 2.21
CA ASP A 145 -34.60 14.48 3.64
C ASP A 145 -35.80 13.54 3.89
N GLY A 146 -35.63 12.61 4.84
CA GLY A 146 -36.66 11.65 5.24
C GLY A 146 -36.76 10.38 4.38
N HIS A 147 -36.02 10.26 3.28
CA HIS A 147 -35.99 9.03 2.48
C HIS A 147 -35.01 8.01 3.09
N PRO A 148 -35.42 6.73 3.26
CA PRO A 148 -34.53 5.70 3.77
C PRO A 148 -33.47 5.31 2.73
N ILE A 149 -32.25 5.08 3.19
CA ILE A 149 -31.17 4.56 2.34
C ILE A 149 -31.56 3.15 1.85
N PRO A 150 -31.52 2.87 0.54
CA PRO A 150 -31.90 1.57 -0.02
C PRO A 150 -30.81 0.51 0.17
N TYR A 151 -30.48 0.17 1.42
CA TYR A 151 -29.42 -0.79 1.75
C TYR A 151 -29.60 -2.15 1.05
N GLY A 152 -30.84 -2.59 0.85
CA GLY A 152 -31.17 -3.87 0.20
C GLY A 152 -30.55 -4.04 -1.18
N VAL A 153 -30.40 -2.95 -1.93
CA VAL A 153 -29.80 -2.95 -3.28
C VAL A 153 -28.31 -3.30 -3.23
N TRP A 154 -27.63 -2.98 -2.14
CA TRP A 154 -26.19 -3.13 -2.00
C TRP A 154 -25.76 -4.44 -1.33
N ILE A 155 -26.63 -5.07 -0.53
CA ILE A 155 -26.24 -6.22 0.33
C ILE A 155 -25.63 -7.36 -0.50
N ALA A 156 -26.32 -7.84 -1.54
CA ALA A 156 -25.83 -8.97 -2.32
C ALA A 156 -24.51 -8.65 -3.07
N PRO A 157 -24.39 -7.52 -3.80
CA PRO A 157 -23.10 -7.10 -4.37
C PRO A 157 -21.98 -6.99 -3.35
N LEU A 158 -22.23 -6.33 -2.22
CA LEU A 158 -21.23 -6.14 -1.17
C LEU A 158 -20.76 -7.47 -0.59
N VAL A 159 -21.66 -8.40 -0.27
CA VAL A 159 -21.29 -9.72 0.27
C VAL A 159 -20.32 -10.42 -0.67
N TRP A 160 -20.59 -10.43 -1.97
CA TRP A 160 -19.72 -11.10 -2.95
C TRP A 160 -18.40 -10.38 -3.21
N TRP A 161 -18.39 -9.04 -3.23
CA TRP A 161 -17.17 -8.25 -3.32
C TRP A 161 -16.27 -8.43 -2.10
N PHE A 162 -16.84 -8.43 -0.90
CA PHE A 162 -16.09 -8.62 0.33
C PHE A 162 -15.68 -10.08 0.57
N ALA A 163 -16.44 -11.06 0.07
CA ALA A 163 -16.00 -12.45 0.02
C ALA A 163 -14.74 -12.59 -0.85
N PHE A 164 -14.71 -11.91 -2.01
CA PHE A 164 -13.54 -11.87 -2.89
C PHE A 164 -12.34 -11.18 -2.23
N ALA A 165 -12.54 -10.00 -1.64
CA ALA A 165 -11.50 -9.28 -0.89
C ALA A 165 -10.96 -10.11 0.27
N GLY A 166 -11.86 -10.77 1.02
CA GLY A 166 -11.52 -11.67 2.12
C GLY A 166 -10.67 -12.85 1.65
N ALA A 167 -11.01 -13.45 0.50
CA ALA A 167 -10.20 -14.51 -0.10
C ALA A 167 -8.81 -14.04 -0.51
N ILE A 168 -8.67 -12.82 -1.06
CA ILE A 168 -7.36 -12.23 -1.39
C ILE A 168 -6.54 -11.97 -0.11
N ILE A 169 -7.13 -11.34 0.91
CA ILE A 169 -6.46 -11.07 2.18
C ILE A 169 -6.03 -12.38 2.85
N TRP A 170 -6.90 -13.40 2.83
CA TRP A 170 -6.61 -14.72 3.36
C TRP A 170 -5.46 -15.39 2.61
N ALA A 171 -5.48 -15.41 1.27
CA ALA A 171 -4.40 -15.94 0.46
C ALA A 171 -3.07 -15.21 0.74
N CYS A 172 -3.10 -13.88 0.89
CA CYS A 172 -1.94 -13.07 1.27
C CYS A 172 -1.39 -13.44 2.66
N LEU A 173 -2.26 -13.66 3.65
CA LEU A 173 -1.85 -14.14 4.99
C LEU A 173 -1.22 -15.53 4.92
N CYS A 174 -1.78 -16.44 4.12
CA CYS A 174 -1.20 -17.76 3.90
C CYS A 174 0.19 -17.66 3.25
N ILE A 175 0.35 -16.87 2.18
CA ILE A 175 1.64 -16.65 1.52
C ILE A 175 2.64 -16.01 2.50
N ALA A 176 2.20 -15.02 3.29
CA ALA A 176 3.05 -14.36 4.28
C ALA A 176 3.59 -15.35 5.31
N VAL A 177 2.75 -16.26 5.83
CA VAL A 177 3.17 -17.31 6.76
C VAL A 177 4.15 -18.29 6.09
N LEU A 178 3.86 -18.75 4.87
CA LEU A 178 4.71 -19.69 4.15
C LEU A 178 6.11 -19.11 3.83
N LEU A 179 6.18 -17.82 3.51
CA LEU A 179 7.42 -17.13 3.14
C LEU A 179 8.11 -16.42 4.31
N ARG A 180 7.46 -16.25 5.49
CA ARG A 180 8.00 -15.46 6.60
C ARG A 180 9.39 -15.91 7.01
N ARG A 181 9.60 -17.20 7.26
CA ARG A 181 10.92 -17.74 7.64
C ARG A 181 11.97 -17.55 6.55
N GLN A 182 11.57 -17.83 5.31
CA GLN A 182 12.46 -17.63 4.16
C GLN A 182 12.95 -16.18 4.11
N TRP A 183 12.05 -15.21 4.26
CA TRP A 183 12.39 -13.79 4.21
C TRP A 183 13.12 -13.31 5.47
N ALA A 184 12.66 -13.68 6.66
CA ALA A 184 13.18 -13.16 7.93
C ALA A 184 14.44 -13.86 8.43
N GLU A 185 14.58 -15.17 8.21
CA GLU A 185 15.64 -15.99 8.81
C GLU A 185 16.71 -16.39 7.77
N HIS A 186 16.30 -16.88 6.60
CA HIS A 186 17.23 -17.29 5.54
C HIS A 186 17.78 -16.10 4.75
N GLU A 187 16.89 -15.22 4.27
CA GLU A 187 17.28 -14.02 3.51
C GLU A 187 17.58 -12.81 4.39
N ARG A 188 17.20 -12.87 5.69
CA ARG A 188 17.44 -11.83 6.70
C ARG A 188 17.01 -10.43 6.25
N LEU A 189 15.84 -10.35 5.59
CA LEU A 189 15.26 -9.08 5.22
C LEU A 189 15.09 -8.19 6.46
N PRO A 190 15.46 -6.89 6.40
CA PRO A 190 15.47 -6.02 7.57
C PRO A 190 14.07 -5.68 8.09
N PHE A 191 13.05 -5.61 7.23
CA PHE A 191 11.71 -5.07 7.52
C PHE A 191 11.75 -3.69 8.23
N PRO A 192 12.34 -2.65 7.62
CA PRO A 192 12.56 -1.38 8.30
C PRO A 192 11.27 -0.74 8.85
N ALA A 193 10.18 -0.81 8.08
CA ALA A 193 8.88 -0.30 8.53
C ALA A 193 8.33 -1.05 9.75
N ALA A 194 8.51 -2.37 9.82
CA ALA A 194 8.16 -3.14 11.03
C ALA A 194 9.08 -2.81 12.20
N GLN A 195 10.37 -2.54 11.96
CA GLN A 195 11.30 -2.16 13.03
C GLN A 195 10.86 -0.87 13.73
N VAL A 196 10.38 0.12 12.98
CA VAL A 196 9.83 1.37 13.54
C VAL A 196 8.67 1.06 14.50
N ALA A 197 7.72 0.20 14.08
CA ALA A 197 6.61 -0.22 14.94
C ALA A 197 7.10 -1.00 16.18
N LEU A 198 8.07 -1.90 16.00
CA LEU A 198 8.64 -2.70 17.08
C LEU A 198 9.38 -1.84 18.12
N GLU A 199 10.10 -0.79 17.70
CA GLU A 199 10.76 0.14 18.63
C GLU A 199 9.77 0.95 19.46
N MET A 200 8.57 1.25 18.94
CA MET A 200 7.49 1.88 19.72
C MET A 200 6.87 0.93 20.76
N VAL A 201 6.95 -0.37 20.52
CA VAL A 201 6.34 -1.42 21.36
C VAL A 201 7.33 -2.02 22.37
N ARG A 202 8.63 -1.83 22.14
CA ARG A 202 9.71 -2.41 22.94
C ARG A 202 9.62 -2.02 24.42
N GLU A 203 9.81 -3.01 25.28
CA GLU A 203 9.95 -2.86 26.73
C GLU A 203 11.38 -3.15 27.15
N GLU A 204 12.00 -2.24 27.92
CA GLU A 204 13.27 -2.51 28.62
C GLU A 204 13.21 -2.04 30.08
N PRO A 205 13.94 -2.70 31.00
CA PRO A 205 14.04 -2.28 32.39
C PRO A 205 14.70 -0.90 32.47
N GLY A 206 14.06 0.09 33.10
CA GLY A 206 14.66 1.41 33.31
C GLY A 206 13.79 2.62 32.97
N GLY A 207 12.49 2.45 32.74
CA GLY A 207 11.52 3.56 32.71
C GLY A 207 10.35 3.36 31.74
N PRO A 208 9.36 4.26 31.75
CA PRO A 208 8.10 4.07 31.01
C PRO A 208 8.22 4.36 29.50
N TRP A 209 9.19 5.20 29.10
CA TRP A 209 9.45 5.55 27.69
C TRP A 209 10.41 4.57 27.02
N PRO A 210 10.20 4.21 25.74
CA PRO A 210 11.22 3.55 24.92
C PRO A 210 12.58 4.29 24.94
N PRO A 211 13.73 3.60 25.00
CA PRO A 211 15.05 4.23 25.15
C PRO A 211 15.38 5.27 24.06
N MET A 212 15.03 4.97 22.81
CA MET A 212 15.33 5.82 21.65
C MET A 212 14.61 7.18 21.70
N LEU A 213 13.55 7.32 22.50
CA LEU A 213 12.74 8.54 22.59
C LEU A 213 13.20 9.49 23.71
N ARG A 214 14.14 9.06 24.56
CA ARG A 214 14.61 9.84 25.71
C ARG A 214 15.70 10.87 25.35
N GLY A 215 16.37 10.69 24.21
CA GLY A 215 17.53 11.49 23.82
C GLY A 215 17.18 12.86 23.23
N ARG A 216 18.07 13.85 23.40
CA ARG A 216 17.93 15.18 22.77
C ARG A 216 17.85 15.14 21.24
N ALA A 217 18.54 14.18 20.62
CA ALA A 217 18.51 13.97 19.17
C ALA A 217 17.08 13.63 18.68
N PHE A 218 16.32 12.85 19.44
CA PHE A 218 14.93 12.53 19.10
C PHE A 218 14.07 13.79 19.08
N TRP A 219 14.13 14.62 20.13
CA TRP A 219 13.34 15.84 20.21
C TRP A 219 13.77 16.90 19.20
N ALA A 220 15.05 16.99 18.87
CA ALA A 220 15.52 17.80 17.74
C ALA A 220 14.90 17.31 16.42
N GLY A 221 14.83 15.99 16.22
CA GLY A 221 14.17 15.39 15.07
C GLY A 221 12.68 15.70 15.02
N VAL A 222 11.98 15.67 16.16
CA VAL A 222 10.56 16.04 16.27
C VAL A 222 10.34 17.50 15.90
N ALA A 223 11.21 18.39 16.38
CA ALA A 223 11.07 19.83 16.16
C ALA A 223 11.13 20.22 14.68
N ILE A 224 12.01 19.60 13.89
CA ILE A 224 12.24 19.97 12.46
C ILE A 224 10.94 19.97 11.63
N PRO A 225 10.25 18.83 11.41
CA PRO A 225 9.04 18.80 10.60
C PRO A 225 7.88 19.51 11.29
N LEU A 226 7.81 19.46 12.63
CA LEU A 226 6.72 20.10 13.38
C LEU A 226 6.76 21.62 13.21
N THR A 227 7.95 22.24 13.30
CA THR A 227 8.11 23.67 13.07
C THR A 227 7.74 24.05 11.64
N VAL A 228 8.15 23.28 10.64
CA VAL A 228 7.79 23.56 9.22
C VAL A 228 6.28 23.46 9.01
N ILE A 229 5.63 22.41 9.51
CA ILE A 229 4.18 22.22 9.36
C ILE A 229 3.42 23.31 10.12
N CYS A 230 3.76 23.59 11.37
CA CYS A 230 3.10 24.63 12.16
C CYS A 230 3.30 26.03 11.54
N TRP A 231 4.50 26.34 11.03
CA TRP A 231 4.76 27.59 10.33
C TRP A 231 3.90 27.73 9.08
N ASN A 232 3.86 26.69 8.24
CA ASN A 232 3.00 26.68 7.06
C ASN A 232 1.51 26.71 7.41
N GLY A 233 1.11 26.13 8.54
CA GLY A 233 -0.26 26.15 9.04
C GLY A 233 -0.78 27.54 9.40
N VAL A 234 0.11 28.48 9.76
CA VAL A 234 -0.28 29.90 9.95
C VAL A 234 -0.88 30.49 8.68
N SER A 235 -0.39 30.05 7.51
CA SER A 235 -0.89 30.53 6.22
C SER A 235 -2.33 30.09 5.90
N TYR A 236 -2.90 29.16 6.67
CA TYR A 236 -4.32 28.79 6.54
C TYR A 236 -5.21 29.92 7.04
N PHE A 237 -4.78 30.61 8.10
CA PHE A 237 -5.49 31.76 8.66
C PHE A 237 -5.09 33.08 7.98
N LEU A 238 -3.84 33.18 7.52
CA LEU A 238 -3.28 34.37 6.90
C LEU A 238 -2.66 34.01 5.53
N PRO A 239 -3.42 34.02 4.42
CA PRO A 239 -2.92 33.58 3.12
C PRO A 239 -1.67 34.31 2.61
N ALA A 240 -1.46 35.57 3.03
CA ALA A 240 -0.28 36.36 2.69
C ALA A 240 0.98 35.99 3.50
N PHE A 241 0.86 35.13 4.52
CA PHE A 241 1.98 34.73 5.36
C PHE A 241 2.97 33.85 4.57
N PRO A 242 4.28 34.13 4.64
CA PRO A 242 5.28 33.41 3.86
C PRO A 242 5.34 31.93 4.27
N ARG A 243 5.18 31.04 3.30
CA ARG A 243 5.34 29.60 3.48
C ARG A 243 6.81 29.21 3.33
N VAL A 244 7.18 28.09 3.95
CA VAL A 244 8.44 27.39 3.73
C VAL A 244 8.18 26.30 2.66
N PRO A 245 8.59 26.52 1.39
CA PRO A 245 8.24 25.67 0.26
C PRO A 245 9.19 24.47 0.14
N ILE A 246 9.42 23.76 1.25
CA ILE A 246 10.32 22.59 1.32
C ILE A 246 9.56 21.29 1.05
N THR A 247 8.26 21.26 1.34
CA THR A 247 7.36 20.14 1.12
C THR A 247 6.32 20.53 0.06
N GLN A 248 5.73 19.57 -0.65
CA GLN A 248 4.63 19.86 -1.58
C GLN A 248 3.48 20.60 -0.88
N ALA A 249 3.17 20.21 0.36
CA ALA A 249 2.19 20.88 1.21
C ALA A 249 2.50 22.36 1.48
N GLY A 250 3.77 22.74 1.51
CA GLY A 250 4.22 24.13 1.63
C GLY A 250 4.19 24.91 0.31
N GLY A 251 3.71 24.32 -0.79
CA GLY A 251 3.81 24.88 -2.14
C GLY A 251 5.19 24.69 -2.77
N GLY A 252 6.00 23.77 -2.24
CA GLY A 252 7.32 23.44 -2.76
C GLY A 252 7.26 22.54 -3.99
N ASP A 253 7.02 23.15 -5.16
CA ASP A 253 7.02 22.49 -6.46
C ASP A 253 8.25 22.91 -7.28
N ILE A 254 9.44 22.66 -6.72
CA ILE A 254 10.70 23.03 -7.36
C ILE A 254 11.08 21.95 -8.36
N TYR A 255 10.82 22.23 -9.63
CA TYR A 255 11.23 21.40 -10.77
C TYR A 255 12.39 22.07 -11.51
N LEU A 256 13.44 21.31 -11.79
CA LEU A 256 14.57 21.80 -12.58
C LEU A 256 14.42 21.41 -14.05
N HIS A 257 14.32 22.41 -14.93
CA HIS A 257 14.40 22.17 -16.37
C HIS A 257 15.86 21.88 -16.77
N VAL A 258 16.14 20.65 -17.20
CA VAL A 258 17.48 20.23 -17.64
C VAL A 258 17.58 20.16 -19.16
N THR A 259 16.56 19.63 -19.83
CA THR A 259 16.55 19.46 -21.29
C THR A 259 15.14 19.29 -21.82
N ARG A 260 14.88 19.71 -23.06
CA ARG A 260 13.57 19.58 -23.72
C ARG A 260 13.11 18.13 -23.94
N TYR A 261 14.00 17.14 -23.87
CA TYR A 261 13.67 15.73 -24.11
C TYR A 261 13.29 14.98 -22.82
N VAL A 262 13.49 15.60 -21.66
CA VAL A 262 13.14 15.00 -20.38
C VAL A 262 12.11 15.90 -19.71
N PRO A 263 10.92 15.39 -19.36
CA PRO A 263 9.93 16.18 -18.64
C PRO A 263 10.46 16.67 -17.27
N ASP A 264 10.17 17.93 -16.93
CA ASP A 264 10.69 18.60 -15.73
C ASP A 264 10.33 17.89 -14.41
N TYR A 265 9.20 17.16 -14.42
CA TYR A 265 8.77 16.39 -13.27
C TYR A 265 9.77 15.32 -12.82
N TYR A 266 10.73 14.93 -13.67
CA TYR A 266 11.80 13.98 -13.29
C TYR A 266 12.87 14.61 -12.38
N PHE A 267 12.91 15.94 -12.27
CA PHE A 267 13.85 16.67 -11.42
C PHE A 267 13.12 17.46 -10.35
N TYR A 268 12.30 16.75 -9.57
CA TYR A 268 11.58 17.31 -8.43
C TYR A 268 12.48 17.40 -7.18
N PHE A 269 12.60 18.60 -6.61
CA PHE A 269 13.40 18.89 -5.41
C PHE A 269 12.49 19.25 -4.23
N GLY A 270 11.97 18.23 -3.55
CA GLY A 270 11.22 18.42 -2.31
C GLY A 270 11.51 17.36 -1.25
N ILE A 271 11.30 17.77 0.00
CA ILE A 271 11.53 16.92 1.17
C ILE A 271 10.22 16.28 1.62
N ASN A 272 10.26 14.97 1.77
CA ASN A 272 9.20 14.16 2.34
C ASN A 272 9.70 13.57 3.67
N PHE A 273 9.37 14.26 4.78
CA PHE A 273 9.82 13.89 6.12
C PHE A 273 9.35 12.49 6.54
N PHE A 274 8.19 12.04 6.06
CA PHE A 274 7.67 10.71 6.34
C PHE A 274 8.62 9.63 5.82
N ILE A 275 9.08 9.78 4.57
CA ILE A 275 10.00 8.82 3.94
C ILE A 275 11.38 8.90 4.55
N MET A 276 11.86 10.10 4.88
CA MET A 276 13.16 10.23 5.53
C MET A 276 13.25 9.40 6.82
N GLY A 277 12.16 9.36 7.58
CA GLY A 277 12.06 8.55 8.80
C GLY A 277 12.27 7.05 8.57
N PHE A 278 11.70 6.50 7.50
CA PHE A 278 11.84 5.08 7.15
C PHE A 278 13.11 4.76 6.37
N ALA A 279 13.48 5.62 5.42
CA ALA A 279 14.63 5.46 4.53
C ALA A 279 15.96 5.36 5.29
N TYR A 280 16.06 5.94 6.50
CA TYR A 280 17.27 5.84 7.31
C TYR A 280 17.60 4.39 7.71
N TRP A 281 16.59 3.54 7.84
CA TRP A 281 16.73 2.14 8.22
C TRP A 281 17.01 1.22 7.03
N THR A 282 16.84 1.71 5.80
CA THR A 282 17.18 1.03 4.55
C THR A 282 18.68 0.86 4.37
N SER A 283 19.16 -0.22 3.77
CA SER A 283 20.60 -0.38 3.50
C SER A 283 21.13 0.70 2.55
N LEU A 284 22.40 1.07 2.71
CA LEU A 284 23.03 2.13 1.91
C LEU A 284 23.06 1.78 0.42
N GLU A 285 23.31 0.50 0.09
CA GLU A 285 23.29 -0.05 -1.27
C GLU A 285 21.92 0.11 -1.93
N VAL A 286 20.83 -0.19 -1.21
CA VAL A 286 19.47 -0.07 -1.75
C VAL A 286 19.13 1.39 -2.04
N LEU A 287 19.44 2.31 -1.11
CA LEU A 287 19.22 3.75 -1.34
C LEU A 287 19.98 4.28 -2.56
N LEU A 288 21.27 3.92 -2.69
CA LEU A 288 22.09 4.27 -3.85
C LEU A 288 21.47 3.73 -5.14
N SER A 289 21.03 2.47 -5.11
CA SER A 289 20.50 1.79 -6.29
C SER A 289 19.22 2.42 -6.79
N ILE A 290 18.28 2.75 -5.90
CA ILE A 290 17.04 3.46 -6.28
C ILE A 290 17.37 4.74 -7.04
N TRP A 291 18.33 5.52 -6.54
CA TRP A 291 18.75 6.77 -7.16
C TRP A 291 19.44 6.55 -8.51
N VAL A 292 20.39 5.61 -8.59
CA VAL A 292 21.13 5.31 -9.83
C VAL A 292 20.20 4.75 -10.91
N PHE A 293 19.31 3.81 -10.58
CA PHE A 293 18.35 3.25 -11.53
C PHE A 293 17.31 4.28 -11.97
N TYR A 294 16.89 5.19 -11.08
CA TYR A 294 16.03 6.32 -11.46
C TYR A 294 16.73 7.25 -12.47
N LEU A 295 18.00 7.58 -12.26
CA LEU A 295 18.75 8.40 -13.23
C LEU A 295 18.92 7.69 -14.59
N MET A 296 19.10 6.37 -14.60
CA MET A 296 19.14 5.61 -15.84
C MET A 296 17.81 5.66 -16.60
N VAL A 297 16.67 5.58 -15.90
CA VAL A 297 15.33 5.83 -16.48
C VAL A 297 15.26 7.22 -17.10
N VAL A 298 15.74 8.24 -16.40
CA VAL A 298 15.73 9.63 -16.91
C VAL A 298 16.51 9.73 -18.22
N VAL A 299 17.68 9.10 -18.30
CA VAL A 299 18.49 9.04 -19.52
C VAL A 299 17.75 8.28 -20.62
N GLU A 300 17.16 7.12 -20.32
CA GLU A 300 16.42 6.29 -21.27
C GLU A 300 15.21 7.05 -21.86
N VAL A 301 14.42 7.72 -21.02
CA VAL A 301 13.30 8.58 -21.46
C VAL A 301 13.82 9.71 -22.35
N GLY A 302 14.91 10.37 -21.97
CA GLY A 302 15.53 11.42 -22.76
C GLY A 302 15.97 10.93 -24.15
N LEU A 303 16.54 9.72 -24.24
CA LEU A 303 16.94 9.11 -25.50
C LEU A 303 15.72 8.72 -26.35
N PHE A 304 14.71 8.08 -25.78
CA PHE A 304 13.49 7.72 -26.50
C PHE A 304 12.78 8.95 -27.07
N ASN A 305 12.63 10.00 -26.27
CA ASN A 305 12.04 11.25 -26.72
C ASN A 305 12.91 11.95 -27.79
N ARG A 306 14.24 11.86 -27.68
CA ARG A 306 15.17 12.42 -28.69
C ARG A 306 15.06 11.72 -30.04
N PHE A 307 14.93 10.39 -30.04
CA PHE A 307 14.85 9.58 -31.25
C PHE A 307 13.42 9.37 -31.76
N GLY A 308 12.40 9.81 -31.02
CA GLY A 308 10.99 9.59 -31.36
C GLY A 308 10.55 8.13 -31.22
N PHE A 309 11.21 7.35 -30.36
CA PHE A 309 10.88 5.95 -30.13
C PHE A 309 9.76 5.82 -29.10
N SER A 310 8.73 5.02 -29.40
CA SER A 310 7.61 4.74 -28.49
C SER A 310 7.09 3.31 -28.61
N VAL A 311 6.63 2.76 -27.49
CA VAL A 311 6.02 1.42 -27.35
C VAL A 311 4.48 1.55 -27.22
N GLY A 312 3.94 2.70 -27.61
CA GLY A 312 2.52 3.02 -27.52
C GLY A 312 2.15 3.76 -26.24
N ALA A 313 0.85 4.04 -26.09
CA ALA A 313 0.32 4.79 -24.96
C ALA A 313 0.40 3.99 -23.65
N PRO A 314 0.53 4.68 -22.50
CA PRO A 314 0.59 4.01 -21.23
C PRO A 314 -0.69 3.30 -20.85
N GLY A 315 -0.52 2.10 -20.29
CA GLY A 315 -1.63 1.41 -19.64
C GLY A 315 -2.13 2.25 -18.47
N LEU A 316 -3.45 2.18 -18.21
CA LEU A 316 -4.04 2.83 -17.05
C LEU A 316 -3.19 2.55 -15.81
N TRP A 317 -2.81 3.62 -15.10
CA TRP A 317 -2.19 3.50 -13.78
C TRP A 317 -0.86 2.74 -13.74
N SER A 318 -0.19 2.65 -14.88
CA SER A 318 1.18 2.17 -15.03
C SER A 318 2.19 3.34 -15.01
N SER A 319 3.48 3.02 -15.02
CA SER A 319 4.58 3.99 -15.11
C SER A 319 4.40 4.96 -16.29
N ALA A 320 4.97 6.16 -16.20
CA ALA A 320 4.72 7.24 -17.16
C ALA A 320 5.22 6.89 -18.57
N HIS A 321 6.26 6.04 -18.65
CA HIS A 321 6.84 5.57 -19.90
C HIS A 321 6.72 4.04 -19.99
N GLU A 322 6.03 3.54 -21.02
CA GLU A 322 5.68 2.12 -21.12
C GLU A 322 6.88 1.17 -21.20
N ALA A 323 7.92 1.53 -21.96
CA ALA A 323 9.15 0.75 -22.02
C ALA A 323 9.68 0.42 -20.61
N ASN A 324 9.77 1.45 -19.76
CA ASN A 324 10.25 1.36 -18.39
C ASN A 324 9.25 0.60 -17.51
N ALA A 325 7.94 0.78 -17.75
CA ALA A 325 6.88 0.05 -17.05
C ALA A 325 7.08 -1.48 -17.17
N TRP A 326 7.24 -1.95 -18.41
CA TRP A 326 7.40 -3.36 -18.76
C TRP A 326 8.77 -3.90 -18.35
N GLN A 327 9.83 -3.12 -18.51
CA GLN A 327 11.18 -3.48 -18.07
C GLN A 327 11.27 -3.65 -16.54
N ALA A 328 10.76 -2.69 -15.78
CA ALA A 328 10.72 -2.81 -14.32
C ALA A 328 9.83 -3.98 -13.87
N PHE A 329 8.70 -4.21 -14.55
CA PHE A 329 7.83 -5.34 -14.26
C PHE A 329 8.48 -6.69 -14.57
N GLY A 330 9.23 -6.79 -15.68
CA GLY A 330 10.05 -7.96 -16.00
C GLY A 330 11.15 -8.20 -14.96
N GLY A 331 11.81 -7.14 -14.51
CA GLY A 331 12.74 -7.22 -13.39
C GLY A 331 12.08 -7.71 -12.10
N LEU A 332 10.89 -7.21 -11.78
CA LEU A 332 10.11 -7.66 -10.62
C LEU A 332 9.70 -9.15 -10.75
N ALA A 333 9.26 -9.58 -11.94
CA ALA A 333 8.90 -10.96 -12.23
C ALA A 333 10.09 -11.90 -12.05
N PHE A 334 11.27 -11.53 -12.56
CA PHE A 334 12.50 -12.27 -12.32
C PHE A 334 12.82 -12.34 -10.81
N LEU A 335 12.74 -11.21 -10.09
CA LEU A 335 13.02 -11.16 -8.65
C LEU A 335 12.11 -12.11 -7.85
N VAL A 336 10.81 -12.16 -8.19
CA VAL A 336 9.86 -13.08 -7.58
C VAL A 336 10.17 -14.54 -7.94
N GLY A 337 10.37 -14.83 -9.24
CA GLY A 337 10.70 -16.18 -9.71
C GLY A 337 12.00 -16.71 -9.09
N TRP A 338 13.04 -15.87 -9.03
CA TRP A 338 14.31 -16.20 -8.39
C TRP A 338 14.15 -16.40 -6.88
N GLY A 339 13.38 -15.54 -6.20
CA GLY A 339 13.07 -15.69 -4.78
C GLY A 339 12.37 -17.02 -4.46
N LEU A 340 11.40 -17.42 -5.27
CA LEU A 340 10.73 -18.73 -5.14
C LEU A 340 11.68 -19.89 -5.43
N TYR A 341 12.57 -19.73 -6.43
CA TYR A 341 13.60 -20.72 -6.75
C TYR A 341 14.59 -20.90 -5.59
N THR A 342 15.03 -19.83 -4.93
CA THR A 342 15.89 -19.90 -3.74
C THR A 342 15.16 -20.49 -2.53
N ALA A 343 13.85 -20.27 -2.42
CA ALA A 343 13.00 -20.80 -1.37
C ALA A 343 12.66 -22.30 -1.52
N ARG A 344 12.99 -22.94 -2.65
CA ARG A 344 12.55 -24.31 -3.00
C ARG A 344 12.82 -25.35 -1.92
N GLY A 345 13.95 -25.24 -1.20
CA GLY A 345 14.29 -26.17 -0.12
C GLY A 345 13.33 -26.04 1.06
N HIS A 346 13.08 -24.82 1.51
CA HIS A 346 12.09 -24.50 2.55
C HIS A 346 10.67 -24.88 2.12
N LEU A 347 10.26 -24.52 0.91
CA LEU A 347 8.93 -24.84 0.38
C LEU A 347 8.71 -26.36 0.25
N ARG A 348 9.75 -27.12 -0.14
CA ARG A 348 9.69 -28.59 -0.17
C ARG A 348 9.57 -29.18 1.23
N ALA A 349 10.29 -28.64 2.22
CA ALA A 349 10.17 -29.06 3.61
C ALA A 349 8.76 -28.79 4.17
N VAL A 350 8.20 -27.62 3.87
CA VAL A 350 6.81 -27.27 4.20
C VAL A 350 5.83 -28.24 3.54
N TRP A 351 5.97 -28.50 2.25
CA TRP A 351 5.11 -29.43 1.51
C TRP A 351 5.16 -30.85 2.09
N ASN A 352 6.35 -31.35 2.42
CA ASN A 352 6.50 -32.64 3.07
C ASN A 352 5.85 -32.66 4.46
N GLY A 353 5.94 -31.57 5.23
CA GLY A 353 5.30 -31.43 6.53
C GLY A 353 3.77 -31.37 6.47
N VAL A 354 3.19 -30.87 5.38
CA VAL A 354 1.74 -30.83 5.15
C VAL A 354 1.14 -32.24 5.05
N TRP A 355 1.85 -33.16 4.40
CA TRP A 355 1.38 -34.53 4.11
C TRP A 355 1.99 -35.61 5.02
N GLY A 356 3.12 -35.33 5.69
CA GLY A 356 3.95 -36.34 6.36
C GLY A 356 3.68 -36.64 7.83
N GLY A 357 2.88 -35.83 8.54
CA GLY A 357 2.52 -36.06 9.95
C GLY A 357 3.69 -35.91 10.97
N ALA A 358 3.50 -35.05 11.97
CA ALA A 358 4.30 -34.85 13.20
C ALA A 358 5.83 -34.61 13.12
N GLN A 359 6.54 -34.96 12.04
CA GLN A 359 7.96 -34.62 11.82
C GLN A 359 8.15 -33.34 10.97
N GLY A 360 7.18 -32.42 11.06
CA GLY A 360 7.20 -31.16 10.32
C GLY A 360 8.09 -30.10 10.94
N VAL A 361 8.48 -29.11 10.13
CA VAL A 361 9.17 -27.88 10.54
C VAL A 361 8.35 -27.19 11.65
N ASP A 362 8.98 -26.85 12.79
CA ASP A 362 8.32 -26.19 13.95
C ASP A 362 7.62 -24.90 13.53
N ASP A 363 6.30 -24.78 13.65
CA ASP A 363 5.53 -23.59 13.25
C ASP A 363 4.96 -22.80 14.44
N SER A 364 5.53 -22.98 15.64
CA SER A 364 5.03 -22.38 16.89
C SER A 364 5.05 -20.84 16.91
N GLU A 365 5.96 -20.20 16.17
CA GLU A 365 6.06 -18.75 16.04
C GLU A 365 5.18 -18.16 14.92
N GLU A 366 4.53 -19.00 14.13
CA GLU A 366 3.68 -18.58 13.01
C GLU A 366 2.26 -18.23 13.47
N LEU A 367 1.58 -17.38 12.69
CA LEU A 367 0.17 -17.03 12.93
C LEU A 367 -0.78 -18.23 12.79
N MET A 368 -0.43 -19.19 11.93
CA MET A 368 -1.14 -20.43 11.70
C MET A 368 -0.13 -21.52 11.30
N SER A 369 -0.55 -22.79 11.40
CA SER A 369 0.32 -23.89 10.98
C SER A 369 0.55 -23.88 9.46
N TYR A 370 1.68 -24.42 9.02
CA TYR A 370 1.99 -24.49 7.59
C TYR A 370 0.97 -25.31 6.79
N ARG A 371 0.37 -26.33 7.42
CA ARG A 371 -0.72 -27.11 6.83
C ARG A 371 -1.96 -26.26 6.57
N THR A 372 -2.38 -25.47 7.56
CA THR A 372 -3.53 -24.57 7.41
C THR A 372 -3.25 -23.49 6.37
N ALA A 373 -2.02 -22.95 6.33
CA ALA A 373 -1.62 -21.98 5.32
C ALA A 373 -1.64 -22.56 3.90
N ALA A 374 -1.12 -23.76 3.69
CA ALA A 374 -1.09 -24.40 2.36
C ALA A 374 -2.50 -24.74 1.85
N VAL A 375 -3.33 -25.36 2.69
CA VAL A 375 -4.74 -25.67 2.34
C VAL A 375 -5.54 -24.39 2.16
N GLY A 376 -5.36 -23.41 3.04
CA GLY A 376 -6.01 -22.10 2.98
C GLY A 376 -5.66 -21.35 1.69
N LEU A 377 -4.40 -21.40 1.25
CA LEU A 377 -3.97 -20.83 -0.02
C LEU A 377 -4.61 -21.54 -1.22
N ALA A 378 -4.65 -22.87 -1.21
CA ALA A 378 -5.27 -23.63 -2.30
C ALA A 378 -6.78 -23.34 -2.43
N LEU A 379 -7.51 -23.33 -1.31
CA LEU A 379 -8.94 -23.00 -1.29
C LEU A 379 -9.20 -21.53 -1.66
N GLY A 380 -8.38 -20.61 -1.14
CA GLY A 380 -8.47 -19.18 -1.49
C GLY A 380 -8.21 -18.94 -2.97
N ALA A 381 -7.18 -19.57 -3.54
CA ALA A 381 -6.89 -19.49 -4.98
C ALA A 381 -8.02 -20.08 -5.83
N ALA A 382 -8.56 -21.24 -5.46
CA ALA A 382 -9.69 -21.86 -6.16
C ALA A 382 -10.93 -20.96 -6.15
N PHE A 383 -11.23 -20.34 -4.99
CA PHE A 383 -12.32 -19.37 -4.88
C PHE A 383 -12.08 -18.13 -5.74
N ILE A 384 -10.87 -17.56 -5.73
CA ILE A 384 -10.52 -16.39 -6.56
C ILE A 384 -10.70 -16.70 -8.05
N VAL A 385 -10.21 -17.85 -8.52
CA VAL A 385 -10.39 -18.28 -9.93
C VAL A 385 -11.86 -18.46 -10.25
N GLY A 386 -12.61 -19.16 -9.38
CA GLY A 386 -14.04 -19.39 -9.56
C GLY A 386 -14.84 -18.09 -9.61
N TRP A 387 -14.53 -17.14 -8.73
CA TRP A 387 -15.17 -15.82 -8.69
C TRP A 387 -14.87 -15.00 -9.95
N LEU A 388 -13.60 -14.95 -10.39
CA LEU A 388 -13.20 -14.25 -11.61
C LEU A 388 -13.88 -14.84 -12.84
N HIS A 389 -13.95 -16.16 -12.93
CA HIS A 389 -14.65 -16.84 -14.03
C HIS A 389 -16.15 -16.56 -14.01
N ALA A 390 -16.79 -16.66 -12.84
CA ALA A 390 -18.20 -16.33 -12.66
C ALA A 390 -18.53 -14.85 -12.96
N SER A 391 -17.54 -13.96 -12.80
CA SER A 391 -17.67 -12.53 -13.14
C SER A 391 -17.56 -12.21 -14.65
N GLY A 392 -17.29 -13.22 -15.49
CA GLY A 392 -17.20 -13.07 -16.95
C GLY A 392 -15.78 -13.14 -17.53
N MET A 393 -14.74 -13.39 -16.70
CA MET A 393 -13.37 -13.52 -17.18
C MET A 393 -13.09 -14.91 -17.75
N ALA A 394 -12.62 -15.00 -18.98
CA ALA A 394 -12.25 -16.27 -19.60
C ALA A 394 -11.01 -16.88 -18.95
N LEU A 395 -10.94 -18.21 -18.84
CA LEU A 395 -9.87 -18.92 -18.12
C LEU A 395 -8.47 -18.60 -18.66
N HIS A 396 -8.31 -18.45 -19.98
CA HIS A 396 -7.01 -18.10 -20.59
C HIS A 396 -6.56 -16.67 -20.28
N VAL A 397 -7.49 -15.79 -19.89
CA VAL A 397 -7.22 -14.41 -19.45
C VAL A 397 -6.92 -14.35 -17.95
N ILE A 398 -7.57 -15.20 -17.15
CA ILE A 398 -7.35 -15.30 -15.70
C ILE A 398 -5.89 -15.66 -15.39
N VAL A 399 -5.28 -16.57 -16.15
CA VAL A 399 -3.90 -17.02 -15.91
C VAL A 399 -2.88 -15.88 -15.94
N PRO A 400 -2.68 -15.14 -17.06
CA PRO A 400 -1.72 -14.04 -17.09
C PRO A 400 -2.09 -12.91 -16.12
N PHE A 401 -3.39 -12.69 -15.87
CA PHE A 401 -3.85 -11.72 -14.88
C PHE A 401 -3.43 -12.07 -13.45
N LEU A 402 -3.68 -13.31 -13.00
CA LEU A 402 -3.28 -13.77 -11.68
C LEU A 402 -1.77 -13.91 -11.53
N LEU A 403 -1.04 -14.25 -12.61
CA LEU A 403 0.42 -14.21 -12.60
C LEU A 403 0.93 -12.78 -12.41
N GLY A 404 0.38 -11.81 -13.15
CA GLY A 404 0.73 -10.40 -12.99
C GLY A 404 0.41 -9.88 -11.58
N MET A 405 -0.74 -10.28 -11.04
CA MET A 405 -1.12 -10.03 -9.65
C MET A 405 -0.11 -10.65 -8.68
N ALA A 406 0.25 -11.92 -8.81
CA ALA A 406 1.18 -12.59 -7.90
C ALA A 406 2.57 -11.94 -7.92
N VAL A 407 3.09 -11.61 -9.11
CA VAL A 407 4.36 -10.87 -9.28
C VAL A 407 4.31 -9.55 -8.53
N LEU A 408 3.23 -8.78 -8.71
CA LEU A 408 3.08 -7.48 -8.07
C LEU A 408 2.91 -7.62 -6.55
N TYR A 409 2.06 -8.54 -6.07
CA TYR A 409 1.78 -8.76 -4.65
C TYR A 409 3.02 -9.20 -3.88
N ILE A 410 3.69 -10.25 -4.36
CA ILE A 410 4.84 -10.84 -3.70
C ILE A 410 6.06 -9.93 -3.88
N GLY A 411 6.27 -9.43 -5.10
CA GLY A 411 7.42 -8.60 -5.44
C GLY A 411 7.43 -7.28 -4.69
N VAL A 412 6.32 -6.54 -4.69
CA VAL A 412 6.22 -5.26 -3.97
C VAL A 412 6.31 -5.48 -2.47
N ALA A 413 5.65 -6.50 -1.90
CA ALA A 413 5.78 -6.83 -0.48
C ALA A 413 7.22 -7.16 -0.08
N LYS A 414 7.95 -7.93 -0.91
CA LYS A 414 9.38 -8.23 -0.69
C LYS A 414 10.23 -6.97 -0.74
N ILE A 415 10.00 -6.09 -1.71
CA ILE A 415 10.75 -4.83 -1.84
C ILE A 415 10.49 -3.92 -0.64
N ILE A 416 9.26 -3.84 -0.12
CA ILE A 416 8.96 -3.04 1.08
C ILE A 416 9.60 -3.67 2.32
N ALA A 417 9.56 -5.00 2.44
CA ALA A 417 10.25 -5.73 3.50
C ALA A 417 11.77 -5.49 3.47
N GLU A 418 12.36 -5.32 2.30
CA GLU A 418 13.79 -5.10 2.15
C GLU A 418 14.21 -3.63 2.26
N SER A 419 13.47 -2.74 1.61
CA SER A 419 13.80 -1.33 1.47
C SER A 419 13.15 -0.44 2.52
N GLY A 420 12.02 -0.81 3.11
CA GLY A 420 11.27 0.05 4.02
C GLY A 420 10.60 1.25 3.36
N LEU A 421 10.57 1.34 2.03
CA LEU A 421 9.87 2.42 1.33
C LEU A 421 8.37 2.28 1.56
N VAL A 422 7.79 3.27 2.24
CA VAL A 422 6.37 3.30 2.61
C VAL A 422 5.46 3.87 1.52
N TYR A 423 6.04 4.50 0.50
CA TYR A 423 5.37 4.77 -0.77
C TYR A 423 6.06 3.99 -1.87
N LEU A 424 5.36 2.98 -2.35
CA LEU A 424 5.74 2.24 -3.52
C LEU A 424 4.47 1.89 -4.29
N ARG A 425 4.62 1.72 -5.59
CA ARG A 425 3.57 1.31 -6.49
C ARG A 425 4.15 0.28 -7.47
N GLY A 426 3.34 -0.62 -8.00
CA GLY A 426 3.74 -1.43 -9.14
C GLY A 426 3.93 -0.55 -10.38
N THR A 427 4.90 -0.90 -11.22
CA THR A 427 5.18 -0.17 -12.47
C THR A 427 4.20 -0.53 -13.59
N LEU A 428 3.59 -1.71 -13.52
CA LEU A 428 2.62 -2.21 -14.48
C LEU A 428 1.44 -2.86 -13.75
N MET A 429 0.23 -2.60 -14.21
CA MET A 429 -0.99 -3.15 -13.61
C MET A 429 -1.29 -4.56 -14.14
N PRO A 430 -1.81 -5.50 -13.31
CA PRO A 430 -2.17 -6.86 -13.75
C PRO A 430 -3.12 -6.93 -14.96
N PRO A 431 -4.21 -6.12 -15.07
CA PRO A 431 -5.05 -6.16 -16.26
C PRO A 431 -4.33 -5.64 -17.50
N THR A 432 -3.42 -4.66 -17.37
CA THR A 432 -2.58 -4.19 -18.47
C THR A 432 -1.62 -5.29 -18.93
N PHE A 433 -0.98 -5.99 -18.00
CA PHE A 433 -0.12 -7.12 -18.32
C PHE A 433 -0.89 -8.22 -19.08
N ALA A 434 -2.06 -8.61 -18.59
CA ALA A 434 -2.89 -9.62 -19.25
C ALA A 434 -3.39 -9.15 -20.63
N LEU A 435 -3.88 -7.91 -20.74
CA LEU A 435 -4.38 -7.31 -21.99
C LEU A 435 -3.35 -7.39 -23.11
N TYR A 436 -2.12 -6.93 -22.86
CA TYR A 436 -1.09 -6.86 -23.90
C TYR A 436 -0.32 -8.16 -24.11
N THR A 437 -0.33 -9.08 -23.14
CA THR A 437 0.25 -10.43 -23.30
C THR A 437 -0.66 -11.32 -24.14
N VAL A 438 -1.98 -11.27 -23.93
CA VAL A 438 -2.95 -12.07 -24.68
C VAL A 438 -3.34 -11.38 -26.00
N GLY A 439 -3.34 -10.05 -26.04
CA GLY A 439 -3.85 -9.25 -27.15
C GLY A 439 -5.36 -9.04 -27.06
N SER A 440 -5.83 -7.83 -27.34
CA SER A 440 -7.26 -7.49 -27.25
C SER A 440 -8.13 -8.31 -28.22
N ALA A 441 -7.57 -8.76 -29.35
CA ALA A 441 -8.28 -9.61 -30.32
C ALA A 441 -8.73 -10.97 -29.75
N SER A 442 -8.05 -11.48 -28.72
CA SER A 442 -8.33 -12.80 -28.12
C SER A 442 -9.03 -12.71 -26.76
N ILE A 443 -9.42 -11.51 -26.33
CA ILE A 443 -10.08 -11.28 -25.03
C ILE A 443 -11.57 -11.00 -25.29
N PRO A 444 -12.49 -11.83 -24.77
CA PRO A 444 -13.93 -11.60 -24.90
C PRO A 444 -14.37 -10.27 -24.25
N PRO A 445 -15.40 -9.60 -24.79
CA PRO A 445 -15.94 -8.37 -24.20
C PRO A 445 -16.29 -8.49 -22.71
N ALA A 446 -16.83 -9.64 -22.29
CA ALA A 446 -17.11 -9.90 -20.87
C ALA A 446 -15.84 -9.80 -19.99
N SER A 447 -14.71 -10.30 -20.47
CA SER A 447 -13.43 -10.23 -19.74
C SER A 447 -12.87 -8.79 -19.71
N MET A 448 -13.09 -8.00 -20.77
CA MET A 448 -12.74 -6.58 -20.78
C MET A 448 -13.59 -5.78 -19.77
N ALA A 449 -14.88 -6.10 -19.64
CA ALA A 449 -15.73 -5.52 -18.61
C ALA A 449 -15.20 -5.87 -17.21
N THR A 450 -14.75 -7.11 -17.00
CA THR A 450 -14.07 -7.53 -15.75
C THR A 450 -12.78 -6.76 -15.48
N PHE A 451 -11.98 -6.44 -16.50
CA PHE A 451 -10.79 -5.60 -16.31
C PHE A 451 -11.13 -4.19 -15.86
N ALA A 452 -12.24 -3.61 -16.32
CA ALA A 452 -12.65 -2.26 -15.90
C ALA A 452 -12.85 -2.17 -14.39
N PHE A 453 -13.45 -3.19 -13.77
CA PHE A 453 -13.64 -3.22 -12.33
C PHE A 453 -12.53 -3.92 -11.54
N SER A 454 -11.50 -4.44 -12.21
CA SER A 454 -10.33 -5.03 -11.55
C SER A 454 -9.51 -4.01 -10.75
N PHE A 455 -9.67 -2.74 -11.10
CA PHE A 455 -9.09 -1.62 -10.38
C PHE A 455 -9.52 -1.61 -8.91
N ALA A 456 -10.76 -2.01 -8.59
CA ALA A 456 -11.27 -2.01 -7.23
C ALA A 456 -10.41 -2.80 -6.21
N TYR A 457 -9.59 -3.75 -6.67
CA TYR A 457 -8.67 -4.52 -5.81
C TYR A 457 -7.18 -4.30 -6.12
N PHE A 458 -6.81 -3.42 -7.08
CA PHE A 458 -5.40 -3.17 -7.44
C PHE A 458 -4.95 -1.71 -7.63
N THR A 459 -5.82 -0.71 -7.83
CA THR A 459 -5.51 0.59 -8.48
C THR A 459 -4.25 1.31 -8.03
N ASP A 460 -3.75 1.10 -6.82
CA ASP A 460 -2.54 1.77 -6.35
C ASP A 460 -1.43 0.84 -5.85
N ALA A 461 -1.50 -0.47 -6.10
CA ALA A 461 -0.56 -1.45 -5.54
C ALA A 461 -0.39 -1.34 -4.00
N LYS A 462 -1.31 -0.68 -3.29
CA LYS A 462 -1.33 -0.49 -1.83
C LYS A 462 -2.50 -1.21 -1.18
N SER A 463 -3.54 -1.52 -1.96
CA SER A 463 -4.53 -2.58 -1.70
C SER A 463 -3.91 -3.98 -1.62
N LEU A 464 -2.58 -4.09 -1.71
CA LEU A 464 -1.79 -5.30 -1.52
C LEU A 464 -1.81 -5.72 -0.06
N ALA A 465 -2.85 -6.48 0.28
CA ALA A 465 -2.92 -7.20 1.54
C ALA A 465 -1.64 -8.00 1.85
N MET A 466 -0.86 -8.38 0.83
CA MET A 466 0.42 -9.08 0.98
C MET A 466 1.48 -8.31 1.78
N SER A 467 1.62 -6.99 1.58
CA SER A 467 2.61 -6.19 2.32
C SER A 467 2.21 -6.08 3.80
N SER A 468 0.96 -5.73 4.07
CA SER A 468 0.40 -5.70 5.43
C SER A 468 0.48 -7.08 6.10
N ALA A 469 0.14 -8.16 5.40
CA ALA A 469 0.22 -9.52 5.90
C ALA A 469 1.66 -9.92 6.26
N ALA A 470 2.64 -9.61 5.41
CA ALA A 470 4.06 -9.86 5.68
C ALA A 470 4.55 -9.09 6.91
N HIS A 471 4.15 -7.81 7.06
CA HIS A 471 4.47 -7.02 8.24
C HIS A 471 3.79 -7.55 9.50
N CYS A 472 2.50 -7.90 9.46
CA CYS A 472 1.79 -8.53 10.57
C CYS A 472 2.47 -9.82 11.01
N ALA A 473 2.83 -10.71 10.07
CA ALA A 473 3.55 -11.94 10.36
C ALA A 473 4.93 -11.67 11.00
N ARG A 474 5.68 -10.70 10.48
CA ARG A 474 7.01 -10.33 11.02
C ARG A 474 6.96 -9.68 12.40
N ILE A 475 5.99 -8.79 12.64
CA ILE A 475 5.82 -8.05 13.89
C ILE A 475 5.36 -8.99 14.99
N THR A 476 4.37 -9.83 14.71
CA THR A 476 3.82 -10.77 15.69
C THR A 476 4.83 -11.85 16.08
N ALA A 477 5.63 -12.36 15.13
CA ALA A 477 6.70 -13.31 15.40
C ALA A 477 7.87 -12.70 16.20
N ALA A 478 8.10 -11.38 16.12
CA ALA A 478 9.19 -10.71 16.84
C ALA A 478 8.96 -10.61 18.36
N VAL A 479 7.72 -10.81 18.80
CA VAL A 479 7.31 -10.69 20.20
C VAL A 479 7.06 -12.07 20.77
N ARG A 480 7.23 -12.30 22.08
CA ARG A 480 6.91 -13.59 22.70
C ARG A 480 5.40 -13.79 22.89
N GLY A 481 4.97 -15.04 23.05
CA GLY A 481 3.58 -15.40 23.40
C GLY A 481 2.75 -16.02 22.27
N ASN A 482 1.53 -16.46 22.60
CA ASN A 482 0.68 -17.26 21.71
C ASN A 482 0.13 -16.43 20.53
N LYS A 483 0.40 -16.87 19.29
CA LYS A 483 0.06 -16.17 18.04
C LYS A 483 -1.33 -16.49 17.50
N ARG A 484 -1.89 -17.66 17.82
CA ARG A 484 -3.17 -18.12 17.25
C ARG A 484 -4.34 -17.17 17.53
N PRO A 485 -4.49 -16.59 18.74
CA PRO A 485 -5.54 -15.59 19.00
C PRO A 485 -5.37 -14.31 18.17
N VAL A 486 -4.14 -13.97 17.79
CA VAL A 486 -3.87 -12.79 16.96
C VAL A 486 -4.49 -12.97 15.58
N LEU A 487 -4.42 -14.17 14.98
CA LEU A 487 -5.06 -14.44 13.69
C LEU A 487 -6.58 -14.17 13.72
N LEU A 488 -7.26 -14.63 14.78
CA LEU A 488 -8.69 -14.36 14.97
C LEU A 488 -8.97 -12.87 15.14
N ALA A 489 -8.10 -12.16 15.87
CA ALA A 489 -8.19 -10.71 16.02
C ALA A 489 -7.98 -9.98 14.68
N LEU A 490 -7.08 -10.45 13.81
CA LEU A 490 -6.89 -9.91 12.46
C LEU A 490 -8.13 -10.15 11.57
N ALA A 491 -8.74 -11.32 11.65
CA ALA A 491 -9.99 -11.61 10.94
C ALA A 491 -11.13 -10.69 11.41
N GLY A 492 -11.28 -10.52 12.73
CA GLY A 492 -12.24 -9.59 13.32
C GLY A 492 -11.98 -8.13 12.91
N ALA A 493 -10.71 -7.72 12.85
CA ALA A 493 -10.33 -6.40 12.35
C ALA A 493 -10.68 -6.21 10.86
N GLY A 494 -10.50 -7.26 10.05
CA GLY A 494 -10.91 -7.25 8.64
C GLY A 494 -12.41 -7.01 8.48
N VAL A 495 -13.23 -7.75 9.22
CA VAL A 495 -14.70 -7.61 9.21
C VAL A 495 -15.14 -6.24 9.73
N ALA A 496 -14.58 -5.79 10.85
CA ALA A 496 -14.91 -4.47 11.41
C ALA A 496 -14.53 -3.33 10.46
N GLY A 497 -13.34 -3.37 9.86
CA GLY A 497 -12.90 -2.37 8.89
C GLY A 497 -13.79 -2.33 7.66
N ALA A 498 -14.11 -3.50 7.09
CA ALA A 498 -15.03 -3.65 5.98
C ALA A 498 -16.40 -3.02 6.27
N LEU A 499 -17.03 -3.43 7.37
CA LEU A 499 -18.37 -2.95 7.75
C LEU A 499 -18.38 -1.44 8.02
N THR A 500 -17.44 -0.95 8.82
CA THR A 500 -17.37 0.49 9.13
C THR A 500 -17.12 1.32 7.88
N SER A 501 -16.23 0.88 7.00
CA SER A 501 -15.92 1.59 5.75
C SER A 501 -17.15 1.70 4.84
N VAL A 502 -17.86 0.57 4.65
CA VAL A 502 -19.05 0.50 3.79
C VAL A 502 -20.18 1.36 4.35
N LEU A 503 -20.51 1.17 5.63
CA LEU A 503 -21.61 1.88 6.26
C LEU A 503 -21.36 3.40 6.21
N MET A 504 -20.13 3.83 6.51
CA MET A 504 -19.78 5.25 6.47
C MET A 504 -19.86 5.82 5.05
N THR A 505 -19.30 5.12 4.07
CA THR A 505 -19.26 5.62 2.69
C THR A 505 -20.66 5.66 2.06
N LEU A 506 -21.48 4.62 2.27
CA LEU A 506 -22.87 4.62 1.79
C LEU A 506 -23.71 5.68 2.49
N HIS A 507 -23.59 5.81 3.82
CA HIS A 507 -24.31 6.82 4.58
C HIS A 507 -23.99 8.23 4.07
N LEU A 508 -22.69 8.56 3.92
CA LEU A 508 -22.29 9.86 3.38
C LEU A 508 -22.74 10.03 1.93
N GLY A 509 -22.64 9.00 1.09
CA GLY A 509 -22.99 9.08 -0.33
C GLY A 509 -24.46 9.45 -0.51
N TYR A 510 -25.34 8.75 0.19
CA TYR A 510 -26.77 9.07 0.16
C TYR A 510 -27.15 10.34 0.93
N ALA A 511 -26.41 10.74 1.97
CA ALA A 511 -26.74 11.94 2.74
C ALA A 511 -26.24 13.24 2.10
N ARG A 512 -25.14 13.20 1.33
CA ARG A 512 -24.48 14.41 0.81
C ARG A 512 -24.22 14.40 -0.70
N GLY A 513 -24.46 13.26 -1.35
CA GLY A 513 -24.10 13.03 -2.74
C GLY A 513 -22.61 12.70 -2.89
N ALA A 514 -22.30 11.47 -3.31
CA ALA A 514 -20.92 11.03 -3.55
C ALA A 514 -20.19 11.86 -4.62
N TYR A 515 -20.92 12.53 -5.50
CA TYR A 515 -20.33 13.44 -6.51
C TYR A 515 -19.60 14.63 -5.87
N ASN A 516 -20.08 15.09 -4.71
CA ASN A 516 -19.54 16.25 -3.99
C ASN A 516 -18.26 15.97 -3.20
N PHE A 517 -17.86 14.70 -3.05
CA PHE A 517 -16.69 14.36 -2.22
C PHE A 517 -15.36 14.83 -2.80
N ASN A 518 -15.33 15.19 -4.08
CA ASN A 518 -14.11 15.50 -4.82
C ASN A 518 -13.02 14.42 -4.68
N ALA A 519 -13.46 13.17 -4.52
CA ALA A 519 -12.59 12.04 -4.26
C ALA A 519 -12.21 11.34 -5.56
N PHE A 520 -10.90 11.15 -5.76
CA PHE A 520 -10.32 10.48 -6.92
C PHE A 520 -10.99 9.13 -7.20
N GLU A 521 -11.23 8.35 -6.15
CA GLU A 521 -11.78 7.00 -6.24
C GLU A 521 -13.25 6.94 -6.63
N LEU A 522 -13.96 8.06 -6.78
CA LEU A 522 -15.37 8.10 -7.23
C LEU A 522 -15.54 8.85 -8.55
N GLN A 523 -14.59 9.72 -8.91
CA GLN A 523 -14.65 10.51 -10.15
C GLN A 523 -13.95 9.85 -11.34
N THR A 524 -13.03 8.91 -11.09
CA THR A 524 -12.19 8.37 -12.16
C THR A 524 -12.83 7.24 -12.95
N HIS A 525 -13.91 6.63 -12.45
CA HIS A 525 -14.56 5.47 -13.08
C HIS A 525 -14.96 5.67 -14.55
N PRO A 526 -15.52 6.81 -14.98
CA PRO A 526 -15.82 7.02 -16.40
C PRO A 526 -14.61 6.87 -17.30
N PHE A 527 -13.44 7.35 -16.87
CA PHE A 527 -12.20 7.16 -17.62
C PHE A 527 -11.81 5.68 -17.72
N ILE A 528 -11.97 4.90 -16.64
CA ILE A 528 -11.63 3.46 -16.59
C ILE A 528 -12.53 2.66 -17.53
N PHE A 529 -13.85 2.83 -17.39
CA PHE A 529 -14.83 2.08 -18.18
C PHE A 529 -14.72 2.45 -19.66
N ASN A 530 -14.58 3.74 -20.00
CA ASN A 530 -14.37 4.17 -21.38
C ASN A 530 -13.10 3.57 -21.98
N TYR A 531 -12.00 3.50 -21.22
CA TYR A 531 -10.77 2.87 -21.72
C TYR A 531 -11.04 1.42 -22.14
N TYR A 532 -11.66 0.60 -21.31
CA TYR A 532 -11.88 -0.81 -21.66
C TYR A 532 -12.98 -1.01 -22.70
N VAL A 533 -14.01 -0.17 -22.73
CA VAL A 533 -14.98 -0.15 -23.84
C VAL A 533 -14.28 0.15 -25.15
N ASN A 534 -13.33 1.09 -25.18
CA ASN A 534 -12.49 1.33 -26.35
C ASN A 534 -11.62 0.11 -26.67
N GLN A 535 -11.02 -0.54 -25.66
CA GLN A 535 -10.23 -1.76 -25.88
C GLN A 535 -11.06 -2.92 -26.45
N MET A 536 -12.35 -3.04 -26.09
CA MET A 536 -13.27 -4.03 -26.69
C MET A 536 -13.44 -3.84 -28.20
N GLN A 537 -13.32 -2.60 -28.67
CA GLN A 537 -13.42 -2.26 -30.09
C GLN A 537 -12.07 -2.40 -30.82
N THR A 538 -10.97 -2.48 -30.08
CA THR A 538 -9.65 -2.75 -30.66
C THR A 538 -9.43 -4.25 -30.79
N ALA A 539 -9.08 -4.72 -31.99
CA ALA A 539 -8.72 -6.11 -32.23
C ALA A 539 -7.21 -6.20 -32.53
N LEU A 540 -6.37 -6.10 -31.50
CA LEU A 540 -4.91 -6.14 -31.63
C LEU A 540 -4.34 -7.49 -31.15
N PRO A 541 -3.31 -8.04 -31.82
CA PRO A 541 -2.58 -9.21 -31.36
C PRO A 541 -1.74 -8.90 -30.10
N PRO A 542 -1.12 -9.91 -29.48
CA PRO A 542 -0.11 -9.70 -28.43
C PRO A 542 0.94 -8.65 -28.82
N ASP A 543 1.30 -7.78 -27.87
CA ASP A 543 2.29 -6.73 -28.10
C ASP A 543 3.71 -7.25 -27.82
N TRP A 544 4.37 -7.72 -28.88
CA TRP A 544 5.73 -8.25 -28.81
C TRP A 544 6.78 -7.20 -28.45
N LYS A 545 6.53 -5.90 -28.69
CA LYS A 545 7.48 -4.85 -28.28
C LYS A 545 7.49 -4.74 -26.76
N ARG A 546 6.31 -4.67 -26.15
CA ARG A 546 6.13 -4.66 -24.69
C ARG A 546 6.72 -5.91 -24.04
N LEU A 547 6.44 -7.09 -24.59
CA LEU A 547 7.02 -8.35 -24.11
C LEU A 547 8.55 -8.39 -24.27
N GLY A 548 9.10 -7.76 -25.31
CA GLY A 548 10.53 -7.56 -25.49
C GLY A 548 11.16 -6.74 -24.35
N PHE A 549 10.54 -5.63 -23.96
CA PHE A 549 10.99 -4.83 -22.80
C PHE A 549 10.89 -5.60 -21.49
N PHE A 550 9.83 -6.41 -21.30
CA PHE A 550 9.72 -7.32 -20.15
C PHE A 550 10.85 -8.36 -20.12
N GLY A 551 11.16 -8.96 -21.27
CA GLY A 551 12.30 -9.89 -21.40
C GLY A 551 13.61 -9.21 -21.06
N MET A 552 13.87 -8.02 -21.61
CA MET A 552 15.06 -7.22 -21.34
C MET A 552 15.19 -6.90 -19.85
N GLY A 553 14.10 -6.46 -19.20
CA GLY A 553 14.07 -6.20 -17.77
C GLY A 553 14.39 -7.43 -16.93
N SER A 554 13.81 -8.58 -17.29
CA SER A 554 14.10 -9.87 -16.63
C SER A 554 15.57 -10.25 -16.77
N THR A 555 16.15 -10.08 -17.97
CA THR A 555 17.56 -10.37 -18.23
C THR A 555 18.50 -9.44 -17.46
N VAL A 556 18.25 -8.12 -17.46
CA VAL A 556 19.06 -7.15 -16.71
C VAL A 556 18.99 -7.44 -15.21
N MET A 557 17.80 -7.76 -14.67
CA MET A 557 17.66 -8.17 -13.27
C MET A 557 18.47 -9.44 -12.97
N GLY A 558 18.43 -10.44 -13.86
CA GLY A 558 19.22 -11.66 -13.73
C GLY A 558 20.72 -11.40 -13.74
N LEU A 559 21.20 -10.52 -14.61
CA LEU A 559 22.60 -10.08 -14.65
C LEU A 559 22.98 -9.35 -13.35
N LEU A 560 22.17 -8.41 -12.87
CA LEU A 560 22.41 -7.71 -11.60
C LEU A 560 22.47 -8.68 -10.42
N THR A 561 21.56 -9.66 -10.40
CA THR A 561 21.52 -10.72 -9.39
C THR A 561 22.80 -11.56 -9.44
N LEU A 562 23.23 -11.99 -10.63
CA LEU A 562 24.45 -12.76 -10.84
C LEU A 562 25.70 -11.98 -10.43
N LEU A 563 25.81 -10.72 -10.83
CA LEU A 563 26.93 -9.85 -10.48
C LEU A 563 27.06 -9.69 -8.97
N ARG A 564 25.93 -9.53 -8.26
CA ARG A 564 25.93 -9.44 -6.81
C ARG A 564 26.35 -10.74 -6.12
N TYR A 565 25.95 -11.90 -6.64
CA TYR A 565 26.41 -13.19 -6.11
C TYR A 565 27.90 -13.43 -6.40
N ARG A 566 28.40 -13.02 -7.57
CA ARG A 566 29.77 -13.27 -7.99
C ARG A 566 30.77 -12.28 -7.39
N TYR A 567 30.37 -11.02 -7.24
CA TYR A 567 31.21 -9.92 -6.79
C TYR A 567 30.62 -9.28 -5.52
N PRO A 568 31.06 -9.67 -4.32
CA PRO A 568 30.54 -9.14 -3.06
C PRO A 568 30.74 -7.62 -2.88
N TRP A 569 31.65 -7.01 -3.65
CA TRP A 569 31.90 -5.56 -3.64
C TRP A 569 30.96 -4.79 -4.58
N TRP A 570 30.11 -5.47 -5.35
CA TRP A 570 29.21 -4.83 -6.31
C TRP A 570 28.21 -3.91 -5.59
N PRO A 571 28.19 -2.60 -5.89
CA PRO A 571 27.47 -1.62 -5.06
C PRO A 571 25.98 -1.51 -5.39
N LEU A 572 25.55 -2.01 -6.57
CA LEU A 572 24.16 -1.87 -7.04
C LEU A 572 23.32 -3.08 -6.65
N HIS A 573 22.29 -2.80 -5.86
CA HIS A 573 21.28 -3.73 -5.41
C HIS A 573 20.19 -3.94 -6.47
N PRO A 574 19.86 -5.19 -6.84
CA PRO A 574 18.86 -5.50 -7.88
C PRO A 574 17.47 -4.89 -7.60
N VAL A 575 17.08 -4.77 -6.32
CA VAL A 575 15.79 -4.16 -5.91
C VAL A 575 15.58 -2.75 -6.47
N GLY A 576 16.64 -1.92 -6.57
CA GLY A 576 16.50 -0.56 -7.10
C GLY A 576 16.01 -0.55 -8.56
N PHE A 577 16.39 -1.55 -9.35
CA PHE A 577 15.95 -1.72 -10.73
C PHE A 577 14.45 -2.06 -10.80
N ALA A 578 13.94 -2.92 -9.93
CA ALA A 578 12.53 -3.32 -9.94
C ALA A 578 11.53 -2.18 -9.70
N ILE A 579 11.98 -1.06 -9.12
CA ILE A 579 11.13 0.10 -8.75
C ILE A 579 11.57 1.40 -9.42
N MET A 580 12.40 1.30 -10.46
CA MET A 580 13.15 2.41 -11.03
C MET A 580 12.31 3.63 -11.48
N GLU A 581 11.04 3.46 -11.86
CA GLU A 581 10.17 4.57 -12.22
C GLU A 581 8.73 4.34 -11.77
N THR A 582 8.30 5.11 -10.78
CA THR A 582 6.88 5.30 -10.45
C THR A 582 6.66 6.75 -10.07
N ARG A 583 5.41 7.20 -10.12
CA ARG A 583 5.03 8.52 -9.57
C ARG A 583 5.43 8.66 -8.09
N ALA A 584 5.48 7.56 -7.33
CA ALA A 584 5.94 7.55 -5.93
C ALA A 584 7.42 7.81 -5.80
N VAL A 585 8.22 7.07 -6.56
CA VAL A 585 9.67 7.23 -6.51
C VAL A 585 10.04 8.64 -6.97
N ARG A 586 9.40 9.16 -8.02
CA ARG A 586 9.61 10.54 -8.49
C ARG A 586 9.35 11.62 -7.43
N GLY A 587 8.25 11.54 -6.68
CA GLY A 587 7.95 12.52 -5.61
C GLY A 587 8.93 12.47 -4.43
N THR A 588 9.71 11.40 -4.33
CA THR A 588 10.41 11.04 -3.09
C THR A 588 11.92 10.85 -3.28
N ILE A 589 12.37 10.87 -4.54
CA ILE A 589 13.73 10.56 -4.96
C ILE A 589 14.76 11.48 -4.30
N PHE A 590 14.45 12.78 -4.18
CA PHE A 590 15.34 13.75 -3.55
C PHE A 590 15.51 13.46 -2.06
N SER A 591 14.44 13.06 -1.36
CA SER A 591 14.51 12.67 0.05
C SER A 591 15.32 11.40 0.26
N ILE A 592 15.15 10.41 -0.62
CA ILE A 592 15.95 9.18 -0.63
C ILE A 592 17.43 9.51 -0.83
N PHE A 593 17.75 10.40 -1.77
CA PHE A 593 19.11 10.88 -2.02
C PHE A 593 19.72 11.59 -0.80
N LEU A 594 18.98 12.51 -0.16
CA LEU A 594 19.46 13.21 1.05
C LEU A 594 19.77 12.23 2.18
N VAL A 595 18.89 11.25 2.41
CA VAL A 595 19.13 10.22 3.43
C VAL A 595 20.34 9.37 3.09
N TRP A 596 20.53 9.02 1.81
CA TRP A 596 21.72 8.31 1.36
C TRP A 596 23.00 9.09 1.65
N VAL A 597 23.07 10.38 1.29
CA VAL A 597 24.23 11.25 1.56
C VAL A 597 24.48 11.34 3.07
N CYS A 598 23.46 11.64 3.87
CA CYS A 598 23.57 11.72 5.32
C CYS A 598 24.09 10.41 5.91
N LYS A 599 23.53 9.27 5.50
CA LYS A 599 23.92 7.95 6.00
C LYS A 599 25.34 7.57 5.58
N LEU A 600 25.74 7.88 4.35
CA LEU A 600 27.09 7.70 3.85
C LEU A 600 28.09 8.49 4.71
N ILE A 601 27.81 9.76 5.00
CA ILE A 601 28.66 10.61 5.85
C ILE A 601 28.76 10.03 7.26
N LEU A 602 27.63 9.69 7.90
CA LEU A 602 27.63 9.14 9.27
C LEU A 602 28.43 7.83 9.36
N LEU A 603 28.29 6.94 8.37
CA LEU A 603 29.02 5.68 8.33
C LEU A 603 30.51 5.89 8.05
N ARG A 604 30.88 6.82 7.17
CA ARG A 604 32.29 7.12 6.84
C ARG A 604 33.01 7.85 7.97
N ALA A 605 32.34 8.79 8.64
CA ALA A 605 32.96 9.62 9.68
C ALA A 605 33.05 8.93 11.05
N GLY A 606 32.04 8.14 11.44
CA GLY A 606 31.97 7.57 12.79
C GLY A 606 31.51 6.11 12.85
N GLY A 607 31.49 5.42 11.71
CA GLY A 607 31.14 4.00 11.63
C GLY A 607 29.73 3.69 12.14
N ILE A 608 29.55 2.43 12.57
CA ILE A 608 28.24 1.94 13.05
C ILE A 608 27.78 2.63 14.34
N ALA A 609 28.71 3.11 15.17
CA ALA A 609 28.39 3.78 16.43
C ALA A 609 27.68 5.12 16.18
N LEU A 610 28.19 5.92 15.25
CA LEU A 610 27.57 7.19 14.88
C LEU A 610 26.24 6.97 14.15
N TYR A 611 26.15 5.95 13.29
CA TYR A 611 24.88 5.54 12.69
C TYR A 611 23.80 5.24 13.75
N ARG A 612 24.13 4.46 14.78
CA ARG A 612 23.20 4.15 15.88
C ARG A 612 22.80 5.40 16.67
N ARG A 613 23.74 6.32 16.90
CA ARG A 613 23.46 7.62 17.54
C ARG A 613 22.56 8.53 16.70
N GLY A 614 22.53 8.36 15.37
CA GLY A 614 21.63 9.06 14.46
C GLY A 614 20.21 8.50 14.40
N GLN A 615 19.97 7.24 14.77
CA GLN A 615 18.64 6.61 14.68
C GLN A 615 17.54 7.38 15.44
N PRO A 616 17.76 7.89 16.68
CA PRO A 616 16.78 8.70 17.39
C PRO A 616 16.34 9.95 16.60
N LEU A 617 17.25 10.61 15.87
CA LEU A 617 16.93 11.82 15.10
C LEU A 617 15.90 11.53 14.01
N PHE A 618 16.12 10.49 13.20
CA PHE A 618 15.20 10.12 12.11
C PHE A 618 13.87 9.55 12.62
N LEU A 619 13.88 8.82 13.73
CA LEU A 619 12.65 8.43 14.42
C LEU A 619 11.88 9.66 14.94
N GLY A 620 12.61 10.69 15.40
CA GLY A 620 12.08 11.99 15.78
C GLY A 620 11.43 12.72 14.59
N ILE A 621 12.10 12.76 13.44
CA ILE A 621 11.55 13.34 12.20
C ILE A 621 10.23 12.65 11.83
N LEU A 622 10.18 11.32 11.91
CA LEU A 622 8.94 10.58 11.65
C LEU A 622 7.84 10.96 12.65
N ALA A 623 8.14 10.95 13.96
CA ALA A 623 7.17 11.27 15.00
C ALA A 623 6.68 12.73 14.91
N GLY A 624 7.57 13.68 14.67
CA GLY A 624 7.23 15.09 14.51
C GLY A 624 6.37 15.35 13.28
N PHE A 625 6.63 14.65 12.17
CA PHE A 625 5.77 14.70 11.00
C PHE A 625 4.38 14.12 11.28
N ILE A 626 4.30 12.97 11.97
CA ILE A 626 3.02 12.34 12.37
C ILE A 626 2.20 13.29 13.23
N VAL A 627 2.83 13.91 14.25
CA VAL A 627 2.16 14.88 15.12
C VAL A 627 1.76 16.15 14.36
N GLY A 628 2.61 16.66 13.47
CA GLY A 628 2.31 17.82 12.64
C GLY A 628 1.10 17.61 11.73
N VAL A 629 1.00 16.45 11.08
CA VAL A 629 -0.17 16.08 10.27
C VAL A 629 -1.43 15.97 11.14
N ALA A 630 -1.33 15.38 12.33
CA ALA A 630 -2.46 15.29 13.26
C ALA A 630 -2.95 16.68 13.71
N LEU A 631 -2.02 17.59 14.00
CA LEU A 631 -2.35 18.98 14.36
C LEU A 631 -3.00 19.72 13.19
N SER A 632 -2.46 19.59 11.97
CA SER A 632 -3.07 20.21 10.80
C SER A 632 -4.48 19.69 10.55
N ALA A 633 -4.69 18.38 10.66
CA ALA A 633 -6.01 17.78 10.49
C ALA A 633 -7.00 18.26 11.56
N ALA A 634 -6.55 18.42 12.81
CA ALA A 634 -7.37 19.00 13.87
C ALA A 634 -7.71 20.46 13.57
N VAL A 635 -6.76 21.23 13.05
CA VAL A 635 -6.99 22.62 12.63
C VAL A 635 -8.04 22.69 11.52
N ASP A 636 -7.91 21.89 10.48
CA ASP A 636 -8.88 21.85 9.39
C ASP A 636 -10.27 21.42 9.86
N THR A 637 -10.34 20.46 10.78
CA THR A 637 -11.61 19.98 11.35
C THR A 637 -12.36 21.07 12.12
N ILE A 638 -11.64 21.93 12.85
CA ILE A 638 -12.24 22.94 13.74
C ILE A 638 -12.51 24.25 12.99
N TRP A 639 -11.55 24.71 12.18
CA TRP A 639 -11.59 26.06 11.59
C TRP A 639 -11.90 26.08 10.08
N PHE A 640 -11.63 24.99 9.35
CA PHE A 640 -11.81 24.94 7.88
C PHE A 640 -12.62 23.73 7.40
N PRO A 641 -13.80 23.44 7.99
CA PRO A 641 -14.62 22.32 7.54
C PRO A 641 -15.07 22.52 6.09
N GLY A 642 -14.76 21.57 5.21
CA GLY A 642 -15.06 21.65 3.77
C GLY A 642 -14.00 22.40 2.94
N HIS A 643 -12.98 22.96 3.60
CA HIS A 643 -11.85 23.65 2.96
C HIS A 643 -10.51 23.17 3.55
N GLY A 644 -10.43 21.87 3.87
CA GLY A 644 -9.24 21.27 4.44
C GLY A 644 -8.00 21.42 3.57
N HIS A 645 -6.83 21.36 4.23
CA HIS A 645 -5.55 21.56 3.58
C HIS A 645 -4.81 20.23 3.39
N HIS A 646 -4.05 20.12 2.30
CA HIS A 646 -3.27 18.94 1.97
C HIS A 646 -1.86 19.03 2.56
N VAL A 647 -1.60 18.31 3.67
CA VAL A 647 -0.28 18.27 4.35
C VAL A 647 0.51 16.99 4.10
N HIS A 648 -0.19 15.91 3.78
CA HIS A 648 0.40 14.60 3.56
C HIS A 648 0.21 14.16 2.10
N HIS A 649 1.33 14.01 1.40
CA HIS A 649 1.40 13.54 0.02
C HIS A 649 2.81 12.94 -0.23
N TRP A 650 2.92 12.02 -1.20
CA TRP A 650 4.16 11.45 -1.75
C TRP A 650 5.06 12.48 -2.44
#